data_AF-A0AAN2CE72-F1
#
_entry.id   AF-A0AAN2CE72-F1
#
_cell.length_a   1.000
_cell.length_b   1.000
_cell.length_c   1.000
_cell.angle_alpha   90.00
_cell.angle_beta   90.00
_cell.angle_gamma   90.00
#
_symmetry.space_group_name_H-M   'P 1'
#
loop_
_entity.id
_entity.type
_entity.pdbx_description
1 polymer ?
#
loop_
_entity_poly.entity_id
_entity_poly.type
_entity_poly.pdbx_seq_one_letter_code
_entity_poly.pdbx_strand_id
1 'polypeptide(L)'
;MNTNPEPVRELECKFDDNGHPSWRSFPSHKNCQIRGGCDLPPHLPGIIILVHGVNSTGEWFSIAEEKLCEGLNKRLGLNETDYELVANKYLSDEKIDSEPLVSRDLPEVDKNKSPVIRFYWGYASPKGNEDKYVIPLANRKGVDYHQLKRQGLPQENIMAQSPFFWGGGPFQNGTNNLHSLWSEKGFKERVAGIKVQWFNEDKDRLLTNAPPRKYYAHAAKRLADLVDSIRNKYPKDTVTIISHSQGTMVAMAAVALAKNAPDALFVLNSPYALDHNDLNGASLPAEECISPEGRQSTLSAIVDKVASRKNHLSSLGYEGLCVGQTADKKNWRPDVTLASESGSSLAERDNHGRTYIYFCPHDRVMGSRPLRSIGWQGLPNNSQGQPHPLLKKHQGHLFQRMLARSTPCGEAPNPATPFAKLPDGKPFWDDKGDKYQSSSFTYPDPPEGQTVFINAEKVPEPIDAAKLAGFDASRVGAEHDDRQIDGWGEFNLDKKRKNDNTYDNYINLYPNQDIVTGFKNVGTESEPRLVPVNRKETFEEKDLRIRTYVSQPTDHSTLPMRADFMSQVVAYDLPIGYCDATWDKEFMADLRRKADWTQGEDPYLFSGIPDNVPEPDIISRETITDKFNKEKYKLPMYRSVNKA
;
A
#
# COMPACT_ATOMS: atom_id res chain seq x y z
N MET A 1 -51.46 -3.94 -18.89
CA MET A 1 -50.80 -4.04 -17.57
C MET A 1 -51.82 -4.60 -16.60
N ASN A 2 -51.66 -5.86 -16.19
CA ASN A 2 -52.54 -6.48 -15.20
C ASN A 2 -52.00 -6.07 -13.83
N THR A 3 -52.65 -5.13 -13.16
CA THR A 3 -52.22 -4.52 -11.89
C THR A 3 -52.93 -5.16 -10.70
N ASN A 4 -53.14 -6.49 -10.72
CA ASN A 4 -53.58 -7.20 -9.52
C ASN A 4 -52.35 -7.78 -8.82
N PRO A 5 -51.98 -7.29 -7.63
CA PRO A 5 -50.92 -7.91 -6.84
C PRO A 5 -51.38 -9.32 -6.45
N GLU A 6 -50.73 -10.34 -7.02
CA GLU A 6 -50.94 -11.72 -6.60
C GLU A 6 -50.40 -11.87 -5.16
N PRO A 7 -51.12 -12.55 -4.26
CA PRO A 7 -50.66 -12.72 -2.88
C PRO A 7 -49.36 -13.52 -2.84
N VAL A 8 -48.42 -13.06 -2.01
CA VAL A 8 -47.10 -13.68 -1.81
C VAL A 8 -47.00 -14.18 -0.37
N ARG A 9 -46.46 -15.38 -0.18
CA ARG A 9 -46.02 -15.90 1.12
C ARG A 9 -44.50 -15.98 1.13
N GLU A 10 -43.87 -15.56 2.21
CA GLU A 10 -42.43 -15.69 2.39
C GLU A 10 -42.05 -17.17 2.51
N LEU A 11 -41.01 -17.57 1.79
CA LEU A 11 -40.40 -18.89 1.93
C LEU A 11 -39.21 -18.80 2.89
N GLU A 12 -39.08 -19.79 3.75
CA GLU A 12 -37.90 -19.94 4.60
C GLU A 12 -36.64 -20.12 3.73
N CYS A 13 -35.65 -19.24 3.91
CA CYS A 13 -34.33 -19.37 3.30
C CYS A 13 -33.50 -20.40 4.07
N LYS A 14 -32.94 -21.38 3.36
CA LYS A 14 -32.02 -22.37 3.91
C LYS A 14 -30.69 -22.31 3.19
N PHE A 15 -29.61 -22.37 3.96
CA PHE A 15 -28.25 -22.43 3.44
C PHE A 15 -27.76 -23.88 3.39
N ASP A 16 -27.08 -24.25 2.31
CA ASP A 16 -26.30 -25.48 2.29
C ASP A 16 -24.99 -25.31 3.09
N ASP A 17 -24.22 -26.39 3.23
CA ASP A 17 -22.94 -26.37 3.96
C ASP A 17 -21.95 -25.34 3.37
N ASN A 18 -22.02 -25.09 2.05
CA ASN A 18 -21.20 -24.11 1.36
C ASN A 18 -21.74 -22.67 1.44
N GLY A 19 -22.91 -22.46 2.04
CA GLY A 19 -23.52 -21.14 2.21
C GLY A 19 -24.39 -20.67 1.05
N HIS A 20 -24.74 -21.53 0.09
CA HIS A 20 -25.66 -21.14 -0.97
C HIS A 20 -27.10 -21.09 -0.45
N PRO A 21 -27.84 -19.99 -0.67
CA PRO A 21 -29.22 -19.89 -0.25
C PRO A 21 -30.15 -20.71 -1.17
N SER A 22 -31.18 -21.32 -0.58
CA SER A 22 -32.20 -22.08 -1.27
C SER A 22 -33.56 -21.93 -0.58
N TRP A 23 -34.63 -21.97 -1.37
CA TRP A 23 -36.01 -21.89 -0.89
C TRP A 23 -36.78 -23.12 -1.38
N ARG A 24 -37.66 -23.66 -0.53
CA ARG A 24 -38.53 -24.78 -0.91
C ARG A 24 -40.00 -24.39 -0.78
N SER A 25 -40.75 -24.62 -1.85
CA SER A 25 -42.21 -24.46 -1.89
C SER A 25 -42.86 -25.77 -2.30
N PHE A 26 -43.93 -26.17 -1.61
CA PHE A 26 -44.71 -27.35 -1.93
C PHE A 26 -46.18 -26.96 -2.15
N PRO A 27 -46.87 -27.52 -3.16
CA PRO A 27 -48.29 -27.26 -3.35
C PRO A 27 -49.12 -27.73 -2.15
N SER A 28 -50.07 -26.92 -1.70
CA SER A 28 -51.04 -27.27 -0.67
C SER A 28 -52.34 -26.51 -0.85
N HIS A 29 -53.44 -27.02 -0.28
CA HIS A 29 -54.72 -26.31 -0.28
C HIS A 29 -54.64 -24.91 0.39
N LYS A 30 -53.60 -24.64 1.19
CA LYS A 30 -53.36 -23.36 1.86
C LYS A 30 -52.62 -22.34 0.99
N ASN A 31 -52.11 -22.72 -0.18
CA ASN A 31 -51.33 -21.85 -1.06
C ASN A 31 -51.82 -21.83 -2.52
N CYS A 32 -53.07 -22.21 -2.75
CA CYS A 32 -53.74 -21.99 -4.04
C CYS A 32 -53.73 -20.50 -4.39
N GLN A 33 -53.21 -20.15 -5.58
CA GLN A 33 -53.07 -18.77 -6.06
C GLN A 33 -52.18 -17.87 -5.20
N ILE A 34 -51.31 -18.43 -4.35
CA ILE A 34 -50.32 -17.68 -3.56
C ILE A 34 -48.91 -18.03 -4.05
N ARG A 35 -48.12 -17.04 -4.47
CA ARG A 35 -46.72 -17.25 -4.87
C ARG A 35 -45.81 -17.39 -3.66
N GLY A 36 -44.73 -18.15 -3.79
CA GLY A 36 -43.64 -18.15 -2.83
C GLY A 36 -42.67 -17.01 -3.14
N GLY A 37 -42.46 -16.11 -2.19
CA GLY A 37 -41.43 -15.08 -2.23
C GLY A 37 -40.10 -15.66 -1.74
N CYS A 38 -39.03 -15.34 -2.45
CA CYS A 38 -37.67 -15.74 -2.11
C CYS A 38 -36.86 -14.48 -1.81
N ASP A 39 -36.81 -14.07 -0.55
CA ASP A 39 -36.02 -12.91 -0.17
C ASP A 39 -34.55 -13.31 -0.07
N LEU A 40 -33.72 -12.71 -0.93
CA LEU A 40 -32.29 -12.95 -0.95
C LEU A 40 -31.67 -12.45 0.37
N PRO A 41 -30.77 -13.24 0.99
CA PRO A 41 -29.98 -12.71 2.09
C PRO A 41 -29.14 -11.51 1.63
N PRO A 42 -28.67 -10.64 2.53
CA PRO A 42 -27.79 -9.55 2.15
C PRO A 42 -26.47 -10.05 1.54
N HIS A 43 -25.99 -9.35 0.52
CA HIS A 43 -24.63 -9.48 0.01
C HIS A 43 -23.66 -8.70 0.91
N LEU A 44 -22.38 -9.09 0.90
CA LEU A 44 -21.31 -8.17 1.24
C LEU A 44 -21.33 -6.98 0.25
N PRO A 45 -20.80 -5.81 0.63
CA PRO A 45 -20.79 -4.62 -0.24
C PRO A 45 -19.91 -4.75 -1.50
N GLY A 46 -19.20 -5.87 -1.66
CA GLY A 46 -18.18 -6.13 -2.66
C GLY A 46 -17.00 -6.86 -2.01
N ILE A 47 -16.01 -7.25 -2.83
CA ILE A 47 -14.75 -7.82 -2.36
C ILE A 47 -13.69 -6.71 -2.35
N ILE A 48 -13.06 -6.50 -1.19
CA ILE A 48 -12.00 -5.50 -0.99
C ILE A 48 -10.67 -6.24 -0.79
N ILE A 49 -9.73 -6.04 -1.70
CA ILE A 49 -8.40 -6.65 -1.63
C ILE A 49 -7.42 -5.63 -1.05
N LEU A 50 -6.85 -5.90 0.11
CA LEU A 50 -5.80 -5.09 0.73
C LEU A 50 -4.41 -5.57 0.27
N VAL A 51 -3.54 -4.66 -0.16
CA VAL A 51 -2.20 -4.97 -0.68
C VAL A 51 -1.13 -4.17 0.06
N HIS A 52 -0.25 -4.86 0.80
CA HIS A 52 0.78 -4.23 1.62
C HIS A 52 2.01 -3.76 0.81
N GLY A 53 2.87 -2.96 1.46
CA GLY A 53 4.07 -2.36 0.88
C GLY A 53 5.29 -3.28 0.80
N VAL A 54 6.43 -2.66 0.49
CA VAL A 54 7.77 -3.30 0.61
C VAL A 54 8.19 -3.34 2.07
N ASN A 55 9.03 -4.30 2.45
CA ASN A 55 9.53 -4.43 3.82
C ASN A 55 8.40 -4.44 4.86
N SER A 56 7.28 -5.08 4.50
CA SER A 56 6.04 -5.12 5.28
C SER A 56 5.51 -6.53 5.26
N THR A 57 4.98 -6.96 6.40
CA THR A 57 4.31 -8.26 6.56
C THR A 57 2.80 -8.11 6.66
N GLY A 58 2.26 -6.92 6.32
CA GLY A 58 0.84 -6.60 6.36
C GLY A 58 0.36 -6.11 7.72
N GLU A 59 1.23 -5.47 8.50
CA GLU A 59 0.97 -5.00 9.87
C GLU A 59 -0.24 -4.06 9.98
N TRP A 60 -0.56 -3.30 8.93
CA TRP A 60 -1.70 -2.38 8.92
C TRP A 60 -3.04 -3.04 8.56
N PHE A 61 -3.05 -4.30 8.09
CA PHE A 61 -4.27 -4.91 7.57
C PHE A 61 -5.37 -5.07 8.62
N SER A 62 -5.00 -5.43 9.86
CA SER A 62 -5.96 -5.65 10.94
C SER A 62 -6.77 -4.38 11.25
N ILE A 63 -6.07 -3.28 11.55
CA ILE A 63 -6.72 -1.99 11.83
C ILE A 63 -7.49 -1.44 10.62
N ALA A 64 -6.95 -1.58 9.41
CA ALA A 64 -7.66 -1.12 8.21
C ALA A 64 -8.96 -1.91 7.98
N GLU A 65 -8.92 -3.23 8.12
CA GLU A 65 -10.09 -4.09 7.95
C GLU A 65 -11.17 -3.82 9.01
N GLU A 66 -10.78 -3.68 10.28
CA GLU A 66 -11.67 -3.31 11.39
C GLU A 66 -12.40 -2.00 11.09
N LYS A 67 -11.64 -0.95 10.75
CA LYS A 67 -12.19 0.40 10.56
C LYS A 67 -12.95 0.55 9.25
N LEU A 68 -12.62 -0.23 8.23
CA LEU A 68 -13.45 -0.36 7.03
C LEU A 68 -14.80 -1.01 7.35
N CYS A 69 -14.83 -2.10 8.13
CA CYS A 69 -16.08 -2.73 8.54
C CYS A 69 -16.96 -1.75 9.34
N GLU A 70 -16.38 -1.04 10.32
CA GLU A 70 -17.10 -0.01 11.10
C GLU A 70 -17.70 1.09 10.21
N GLY A 71 -16.89 1.65 9.30
CA GLY A 71 -17.35 2.70 8.38
C GLY A 71 -18.45 2.22 7.42
N LEU A 72 -18.30 0.99 6.90
CA LEU A 72 -19.29 0.37 6.02
C LEU A 72 -20.59 0.03 6.76
N ASN A 73 -20.52 -0.48 7.99
CA ASN A 73 -21.70 -0.75 8.81
C ASN A 73 -22.51 0.51 9.05
N LYS A 74 -21.82 1.62 9.33
CA LYS A 74 -22.45 2.94 9.44
C LYS A 74 -23.07 3.39 8.12
N ARG A 75 -22.31 3.33 7.01
CA ARG A 75 -22.77 3.74 5.67
C ARG A 75 -24.00 2.95 5.19
N LEU A 76 -24.05 1.66 5.52
CA LEU A 76 -25.05 0.70 5.02
C LEU A 76 -26.16 0.40 6.04
N GLY A 77 -26.16 1.05 7.22
CA GLY A 77 -27.18 0.85 8.25
C GLY A 77 -27.21 -0.58 8.81
N LEU A 78 -26.04 -1.21 8.95
CA LEU A 78 -25.86 -2.60 9.42
C LEU A 78 -25.48 -2.71 10.90
N ASN A 79 -25.15 -1.61 11.56
CA ASN A 79 -24.84 -1.59 13.01
C ASN A 79 -25.97 -2.24 13.81
N GLU A 80 -25.61 -3.08 14.79
CA GLU A 80 -26.55 -3.76 15.69
C GLU A 80 -27.56 -4.68 14.97
N THR A 81 -27.23 -5.13 13.75
CA THR A 81 -28.02 -6.12 13.00
C THR A 81 -27.31 -7.47 12.92
N ASP A 82 -28.04 -8.54 12.60
CA ASP A 82 -27.44 -9.87 12.38
C ASP A 82 -26.45 -9.90 11.20
N TYR A 83 -26.52 -8.90 10.32
CA TYR A 83 -25.72 -8.73 9.10
C TYR A 83 -24.56 -7.74 9.26
N GLU A 84 -24.27 -7.31 10.48
CA GLU A 84 -23.14 -6.44 10.78
C GLU A 84 -21.83 -7.04 10.22
N LEU A 85 -21.06 -6.22 9.51
CA LEU A 85 -19.76 -6.59 8.98
C LEU A 85 -18.75 -6.66 10.12
N VAL A 86 -17.97 -7.74 10.16
CA VAL A 86 -17.00 -7.99 11.22
C VAL A 86 -15.69 -8.40 10.59
N ALA A 87 -14.59 -7.72 10.95
CA ALA A 87 -13.25 -8.01 10.47
C ALA A 87 -12.86 -9.47 10.72
N ASN A 88 -12.17 -10.08 9.75
CA ASN A 88 -11.57 -11.40 9.95
C ASN A 88 -10.48 -11.32 11.02
N LYS A 89 -10.41 -12.34 11.86
CA LYS A 89 -9.35 -12.50 12.85
C LYS A 89 -8.34 -13.54 12.38
N TYR A 90 -7.09 -13.14 12.29
CA TYR A 90 -5.97 -14.04 11.99
C TYR A 90 -5.15 -14.25 13.26
N LEU A 91 -4.61 -15.46 13.46
CA LEU A 91 -3.76 -15.77 14.62
C LEU A 91 -2.52 -14.87 14.72
N SER A 92 -2.10 -14.27 13.60
CA SER A 92 -1.01 -13.32 13.52
C SER A 92 -1.34 -11.93 14.09
N ASP A 93 -2.61 -11.54 14.15
CA ASP A 93 -3.02 -10.15 14.38
C ASP A 93 -2.60 -9.64 15.77
N GLU A 94 -2.61 -10.51 16.79
CA GLU A 94 -2.20 -10.14 18.15
C GLU A 94 -0.68 -10.01 18.33
N LYS A 95 0.10 -10.52 17.37
CA LYS A 95 1.55 -10.64 17.49
C LYS A 95 2.31 -9.72 16.53
N ILE A 96 1.74 -9.41 15.37
CA ILE A 96 2.43 -8.72 14.27
C ILE A 96 3.03 -7.37 14.67
N ASP A 97 2.41 -6.70 15.63
CA ASP A 97 2.87 -5.43 16.19
C ASP A 97 4.16 -5.56 17.00
N SER A 98 4.39 -6.68 17.69
CA SER A 98 5.60 -6.93 18.49
C SER A 98 6.60 -7.85 17.81
N GLU A 99 6.12 -8.74 16.97
CA GLU A 99 6.87 -9.75 16.24
C GLU A 99 6.39 -9.69 14.78
N PRO A 100 7.06 -8.96 13.87
CA PRO A 100 6.57 -8.84 12.49
C PRO A 100 6.71 -10.16 11.71
N LEU A 101 7.49 -11.09 12.25
CA LEU A 101 7.79 -12.40 11.73
C LEU A 101 6.98 -13.47 12.47
N VAL A 102 5.77 -13.75 11.99
CA VAL A 102 4.90 -14.78 12.59
C VAL A 102 4.35 -15.72 11.53
N SER A 103 4.00 -16.93 11.96
CA SER A 103 3.22 -17.84 11.12
C SER A 103 1.88 -17.21 10.79
N ARG A 104 1.52 -17.22 9.51
CA ARG A 104 0.20 -16.82 9.04
C ARG A 104 -0.66 -18.04 8.84
N ASP A 105 -1.76 -18.09 9.58
CA ASP A 105 -2.80 -19.10 9.44
C ASP A 105 -4.03 -18.47 8.77
N LEU A 106 -4.84 -19.29 8.12
CA LEU A 106 -6.12 -18.84 7.58
C LEU A 106 -7.06 -18.45 8.73
N PRO A 107 -7.96 -17.47 8.53
CA PRO A 107 -8.79 -16.95 9.61
C PRO A 107 -9.75 -18.03 10.15
N GLU A 108 -9.91 -18.08 11.48
CA GLU A 108 -10.89 -18.94 12.15
C GLU A 108 -12.34 -18.41 11.94
N VAL A 109 -13.30 -19.33 12.01
CA VAL A 109 -14.69 -19.20 11.50
C VAL A 109 -15.48 -18.14 12.29
N ASP A 110 -15.91 -17.04 11.65
CA ASP A 110 -17.25 -16.84 11.06
C ASP A 110 -17.11 -16.14 9.69
N LYS A 111 -16.72 -16.94 8.69
CA LYS A 111 -16.02 -16.57 7.43
C LYS A 111 -16.71 -15.55 6.49
N ASN A 112 -17.90 -15.07 6.83
CA ASN A 112 -18.82 -14.43 5.86
C ASN A 112 -19.20 -12.98 6.17
N LYS A 113 -18.63 -12.36 7.19
CA LYS A 113 -19.00 -10.98 7.59
C LYS A 113 -18.01 -9.91 7.17
N SER A 114 -16.79 -10.25 6.77
CA SER A 114 -15.84 -9.26 6.25
C SER A 114 -15.73 -9.30 4.73
N PRO A 115 -15.87 -8.16 4.03
CA PRO A 115 -15.63 -8.03 2.60
C PRO A 115 -14.14 -8.10 2.23
N VAL A 116 -13.23 -8.13 3.20
CA VAL A 116 -11.79 -7.95 2.97
C VAL A 116 -11.07 -9.27 2.70
N ILE A 117 -10.18 -9.26 1.70
CA ILE A 117 -9.15 -10.26 1.43
C ILE A 117 -7.78 -9.59 1.58
N ARG A 118 -6.88 -10.17 2.38
CA ARG A 118 -5.52 -9.67 2.61
C ARG A 118 -4.57 -10.33 1.60
N PHE A 119 -3.95 -9.55 0.71
CA PHE A 119 -3.02 -10.03 -0.31
C PHE A 119 -1.57 -9.85 0.13
N TYR A 120 -0.85 -10.97 0.23
CA TYR A 120 0.55 -11.01 0.64
C TYR A 120 1.46 -11.38 -0.53
N TRP A 121 2.60 -10.69 -0.59
CA TRP A 121 3.63 -10.89 -1.61
C TRP A 121 5.02 -10.65 -1.03
N GLY A 122 6.07 -10.99 -1.76
CA GLY A 122 7.43 -10.75 -1.29
C GLY A 122 8.53 -11.40 -2.11
N TYR A 123 9.73 -11.42 -1.54
CA TYR A 123 10.91 -12.04 -2.12
C TYR A 123 11.17 -13.39 -1.45
N ALA A 124 11.28 -14.47 -2.23
CA ALA A 124 11.75 -15.77 -1.75
C ALA A 124 13.16 -16.00 -2.30
N SER A 125 14.09 -16.37 -1.43
CA SER A 125 15.44 -16.70 -1.87
C SER A 125 15.46 -18.06 -2.54
N PRO A 126 16.09 -18.21 -3.73
CA PRO A 126 16.41 -19.52 -4.25
C PRO A 126 17.31 -20.26 -3.25
N LYS A 127 17.07 -21.58 -3.10
CA LYS A 127 17.85 -22.43 -2.20
C LYS A 127 19.34 -22.35 -2.52
N GLY A 128 20.17 -22.03 -1.52
CA GLY A 128 21.61 -21.86 -1.65
C GLY A 128 22.05 -20.44 -2.03
N ASN A 129 21.12 -19.52 -2.27
CA ASN A 129 21.39 -18.11 -2.57
C ASN A 129 21.01 -17.15 -1.43
N GLU A 130 20.71 -17.66 -0.24
CA GLU A 130 20.30 -16.86 0.92
C GLU A 130 21.36 -15.83 1.34
N ASP A 131 22.64 -16.12 1.10
CA ASP A 131 23.77 -15.22 1.38
C ASP A 131 24.13 -14.28 0.20
N LYS A 132 23.44 -14.40 -0.93
CA LYS A 132 23.75 -13.60 -2.13
C LYS A 132 23.48 -12.11 -1.93
N TYR A 133 22.52 -11.77 -1.08
CA TYR A 133 22.09 -10.41 -0.78
C TYR A 133 22.04 -10.19 0.73
N VAL A 134 22.39 -8.99 1.19
CA VAL A 134 22.34 -8.61 2.60
C VAL A 134 20.97 -8.02 2.88
N ILE A 135 19.97 -8.89 3.04
CA ILE A 135 18.55 -8.53 3.21
C ILE A 135 17.93 -9.36 4.32
N PRO A 136 16.85 -8.88 4.97
CA PRO A 136 16.12 -9.69 5.93
C PRO A 136 15.56 -10.95 5.27
N LEU A 137 15.60 -12.08 5.97
CA LEU A 137 15.10 -13.37 5.51
C LEU A 137 14.60 -14.18 6.71
N ALA A 138 13.38 -14.69 6.61
CA ALA A 138 12.78 -15.52 7.64
C ALA A 138 12.04 -16.70 7.03
N ASN A 139 11.89 -17.78 7.80
CA ASN A 139 11.04 -18.89 7.40
C ASN A 139 9.57 -18.66 7.79
N ARG A 140 8.70 -19.62 7.44
CA ARG A 140 7.25 -19.54 7.73
C ARG A 140 6.92 -19.47 9.22
N LYS A 141 7.82 -19.90 10.11
CA LYS A 141 7.65 -19.82 11.56
C LYS A 141 8.16 -18.49 12.14
N GLY A 142 8.64 -17.58 11.29
CA GLY A 142 9.21 -16.31 11.71
C GLY A 142 10.65 -16.39 12.21
N VAL A 143 11.35 -17.51 11.97
CA VAL A 143 12.74 -17.66 12.40
C VAL A 143 13.67 -16.96 11.41
N ASP A 144 14.44 -15.98 11.89
CA ASP A 144 15.43 -15.23 11.12
C ASP A 144 16.62 -16.11 10.71
N TYR A 145 16.88 -16.17 9.41
CA TYR A 145 18.02 -16.86 8.79
C TYR A 145 19.37 -16.41 9.37
N HIS A 146 19.57 -15.10 9.52
CA HIS A 146 20.85 -14.53 9.95
C HIS A 146 21.09 -14.74 11.43
N GLN A 147 20.03 -14.78 12.23
CA GLN A 147 20.10 -15.16 13.64
C GLN A 147 20.58 -16.61 13.81
N LEU A 148 20.07 -17.55 13.02
CA LEU A 148 20.53 -18.94 13.04
C LEU A 148 22.01 -19.05 12.67
N LYS A 149 22.47 -18.28 11.67
CA LYS A 149 23.89 -18.20 11.31
C LYS A 149 24.75 -17.65 12.43
N ARG A 150 24.30 -16.58 13.09
CA ARG A 150 25.02 -15.98 14.21
C ARG A 150 25.17 -16.95 15.39
N GLN A 151 24.15 -17.77 15.64
CA GLN A 151 24.18 -18.83 16.65
C GLN A 151 25.12 -20.00 16.29
N GLY A 152 25.75 -19.99 15.11
CA GLY A 152 26.73 -20.99 14.69
C GLY A 152 26.09 -22.30 14.22
N LEU A 153 24.81 -22.31 13.86
CA LEU A 153 24.18 -23.51 13.32
C LEU A 153 24.83 -23.91 11.98
N PRO A 154 25.09 -25.21 11.74
CA PRO A 154 25.57 -25.69 10.46
C PRO A 154 24.61 -25.33 9.32
N GLN A 155 25.15 -24.98 8.14
CA GLN A 155 24.35 -24.58 6.98
C GLN A 155 23.26 -25.61 6.62
N GLU A 156 23.56 -26.91 6.72
CA GLU A 156 22.59 -27.97 6.46
C GLU A 156 21.35 -27.88 7.37
N ASN A 157 21.56 -27.61 8.67
CA ASN A 157 20.49 -27.47 9.65
C ASN A 157 19.68 -26.18 9.44
N ILE A 158 20.32 -25.12 8.94
CA ILE A 158 19.62 -23.88 8.55
C ILE A 158 18.77 -24.13 7.31
N MET A 159 19.33 -24.77 6.28
CA MET A 159 18.63 -25.07 5.03
C MET A 159 17.49 -26.08 5.20
N ALA A 160 17.54 -26.95 6.22
CA ALA A 160 16.43 -27.81 6.61
C ALA A 160 15.19 -27.02 7.08
N GLN A 161 15.36 -25.74 7.42
CA GLN A 161 14.28 -24.83 7.83
C GLN A 161 13.80 -23.90 6.69
N SER A 162 14.31 -24.09 5.46
CA SER A 162 13.85 -23.39 4.26
C SER A 162 12.36 -23.69 3.96
N PRO A 163 11.65 -22.85 3.17
CA PRO A 163 12.12 -21.67 2.45
C PRO A 163 12.34 -20.45 3.35
N PHE A 164 13.30 -19.61 2.96
CA PHE A 164 13.53 -18.29 3.57
C PHE A 164 13.06 -17.19 2.61
N PHE A 165 12.28 -16.26 3.13
CA PHE A 165 11.63 -15.20 2.35
C PHE A 165 11.50 -13.91 3.17
N TRP A 166 11.05 -12.85 2.51
CA TRP A 166 10.74 -11.57 3.15
C TRP A 166 9.50 -10.91 2.56
N GLY A 167 8.58 -10.50 3.44
CA GLY A 167 7.34 -9.81 3.07
C GLY A 167 7.61 -8.51 2.34
N GLY A 168 6.98 -8.33 1.18
CA GLY A 168 7.13 -7.15 0.32
C GLY A 168 8.49 -7.05 -0.38
N GLY A 169 9.42 -7.96 -0.05
CA GLY A 169 10.80 -7.87 -0.49
C GLY A 169 11.59 -6.75 0.21
N PRO A 170 12.90 -6.67 -0.04
CA PRO A 170 13.81 -5.78 0.67
C PRO A 170 13.52 -4.29 0.41
N PHE A 171 13.58 -3.48 1.47
CA PHE A 171 13.23 -2.04 1.45
C PHE A 171 13.87 -1.29 0.27
N GLN A 172 15.18 -1.45 0.11
CA GLN A 172 15.97 -0.71 -0.88
C GLN A 172 15.63 -1.09 -2.33
N ASN A 173 14.89 -2.18 -2.56
CA ASN A 173 14.56 -2.64 -3.89
C ASN A 173 13.28 -2.03 -4.47
N GLY A 174 12.62 -1.15 -3.71
CA GLY A 174 11.50 -0.35 -4.21
C GLY A 174 11.84 0.41 -5.50
N THR A 175 10.81 0.72 -6.28
CA THR A 175 10.92 1.50 -7.51
C THR A 175 9.81 2.55 -7.63
N ASN A 176 9.99 3.51 -8.53
CA ASN A 176 9.11 4.66 -8.74
C ASN A 176 8.45 4.69 -10.14
N ASN A 177 8.64 3.64 -10.95
CA ASN A 177 8.03 3.47 -12.26
C ASN A 177 7.63 2.00 -12.48
N LEU A 178 6.59 1.75 -13.30
CA LEU A 178 6.06 0.39 -13.47
C LEU A 178 6.98 -0.52 -14.30
N HIS A 179 7.73 0.02 -15.27
CA HIS A 179 8.63 -0.77 -16.11
C HIS A 179 9.67 -1.53 -15.28
N SER A 180 10.22 -0.89 -14.25
CA SER A 180 11.19 -1.51 -13.34
C SER A 180 10.69 -2.78 -12.62
N LEU A 181 9.38 -3.05 -12.54
CA LEU A 181 8.87 -4.29 -11.92
C LEU A 181 9.28 -5.54 -12.72
N TRP A 182 9.60 -5.39 -14.00
CA TRP A 182 10.10 -6.46 -14.87
C TRP A 182 11.63 -6.52 -14.95
N SER A 183 12.33 -5.71 -14.18
CA SER A 183 13.79 -5.61 -14.28
C SER A 183 14.51 -6.90 -13.84
N GLU A 184 15.50 -7.30 -14.66
CA GLU A 184 16.50 -8.32 -14.34
C GLU A 184 17.52 -7.85 -13.28
N LYS A 185 17.43 -6.59 -12.87
CA LYS A 185 18.37 -5.94 -11.95
C LYS A 185 17.60 -5.47 -10.71
N GLY A 186 18.28 -5.53 -9.57
CA GLY A 186 17.83 -4.91 -8.32
C GLY A 186 18.57 -3.62 -8.04
N PHE A 187 18.29 -3.03 -6.88
CA PHE A 187 19.06 -1.91 -6.34
C PHE A 187 20.55 -2.26 -6.20
N LYS A 188 21.40 -1.30 -6.54
CA LYS A 188 22.87 -1.40 -6.42
C LYS A 188 23.37 -0.48 -5.31
N GLU A 189 24.13 -1.05 -4.38
CA GLU A 189 24.69 -0.27 -3.26
C GLU A 189 25.73 0.77 -3.69
N ARG A 190 26.30 0.61 -4.89
CA ARG A 190 27.36 1.47 -5.43
C ARG A 190 26.93 2.13 -6.74
N VAL A 191 27.04 3.44 -6.76
CA VAL A 191 26.82 4.29 -7.93
C VAL A 191 28.12 5.02 -8.23
N ALA A 192 28.64 4.87 -9.45
CA ALA A 192 29.95 5.41 -9.85
C ALA A 192 31.11 5.08 -8.87
N GLY A 193 31.07 3.88 -8.26
CA GLY A 193 32.07 3.41 -7.29
C GLY A 193 31.83 3.83 -5.83
N ILE A 194 30.93 4.78 -5.60
CA ILE A 194 30.63 5.35 -4.28
C ILE A 194 29.47 4.59 -3.63
N LYS A 195 29.60 4.22 -2.33
CA LYS A 195 28.52 3.55 -1.59
C LYS A 195 27.41 4.54 -1.24
N VAL A 196 26.18 4.24 -1.65
CA VAL A 196 24.99 5.06 -1.34
C VAL A 196 24.76 5.14 0.17
N GLN A 197 25.00 4.05 0.91
CA GLN A 197 24.87 4.00 2.37
C GLN A 197 25.72 5.06 3.11
N TRP A 198 26.81 5.56 2.52
CA TRP A 198 27.64 6.60 3.17
C TRP A 198 26.95 7.96 3.27
N PHE A 199 25.95 8.20 2.44
CA PHE A 199 25.14 9.42 2.42
C PHE A 199 23.73 9.18 2.94
N ASN A 200 23.46 7.99 3.46
CA ASN A 200 22.16 7.66 4.03
C ASN A 200 22.03 8.25 5.43
N GLU A 201 21.09 9.18 5.59
CA GLU A 201 20.81 9.88 6.84
C GLU A 201 19.96 9.02 7.80
N ASP A 202 19.27 8.01 7.26
CA ASP A 202 18.39 7.09 7.98
C ASP A 202 19.14 5.79 8.30
N LYS A 203 19.75 5.73 9.48
CA LYS A 203 20.60 4.58 9.88
C LYS A 203 19.82 3.30 10.15
N ASP A 204 18.49 3.38 10.25
CA ASP A 204 17.57 2.26 10.36
C ASP A 204 17.22 1.64 8.99
N ARG A 205 17.62 2.26 7.88
CA ARG A 205 17.36 1.79 6.51
C ARG A 205 18.65 1.30 5.85
N LEU A 206 18.90 0.00 5.87
CA LEU A 206 20.13 -0.54 5.26
C LEU A 206 20.05 -0.55 3.71
N LEU A 207 20.98 0.14 3.04
CA LEU A 207 21.06 0.19 1.57
C LEU A 207 22.21 -0.70 1.05
N THR A 208 21.87 -1.95 0.71
CA THR A 208 22.78 -2.98 0.16
C THR A 208 22.26 -3.50 -1.18
N ASN A 209 23.08 -4.25 -1.94
CA ASN A 209 22.61 -4.85 -3.19
C ASN A 209 21.34 -5.69 -2.98
N ALA A 210 20.39 -5.57 -3.91
CA ALA A 210 19.11 -6.24 -3.87
C ALA A 210 18.91 -7.20 -5.06
N PRO A 211 17.99 -8.18 -4.93
CA PRO A 211 17.66 -9.12 -6.00
C PRO A 211 16.96 -8.45 -7.20
N PRO A 212 16.95 -9.10 -8.39
CA PRO A 212 16.12 -8.71 -9.52
C PRO A 212 14.66 -8.48 -9.13
N ARG A 213 13.98 -7.54 -9.79
CA ARG A 213 12.62 -7.11 -9.41
C ARG A 213 11.50 -7.97 -9.98
N LYS A 214 11.79 -9.00 -10.77
CA LYS A 214 10.76 -9.89 -11.36
C LYS A 214 9.74 -10.49 -10.39
N TYR A 215 10.06 -10.61 -9.10
CA TYR A 215 9.09 -11.04 -8.09
C TYR A 215 7.92 -10.06 -7.92
N TYR A 216 8.12 -8.76 -8.22
CA TYR A 216 7.03 -7.79 -8.30
C TYR A 216 6.07 -8.12 -9.45
N ALA A 217 6.59 -8.42 -10.64
CA ALA A 217 5.77 -8.79 -11.79
C ALA A 217 4.99 -10.09 -11.54
N HIS A 218 5.63 -11.08 -10.90
CA HIS A 218 4.97 -12.30 -10.47
C HIS A 218 3.85 -12.03 -9.43
N ALA A 219 4.11 -11.19 -8.42
CA ALA A 219 3.08 -10.77 -7.46
C ALA A 219 1.91 -10.04 -8.14
N ALA A 220 2.20 -9.14 -9.10
CA ALA A 220 1.19 -8.43 -9.87
C ALA A 220 0.33 -9.39 -10.70
N LYS A 221 0.93 -10.44 -11.28
CA LYS A 221 0.20 -11.48 -12.00
C LYS A 221 -0.72 -12.28 -11.08
N ARG A 222 -0.25 -12.66 -9.88
CA ARG A 222 -1.09 -13.34 -8.88
C ARG A 222 -2.29 -12.49 -8.47
N LEU A 223 -2.09 -11.19 -8.25
CA LEU A 223 -3.19 -10.28 -7.93
C LEU A 223 -4.17 -10.12 -9.11
N ALA A 224 -3.65 -10.03 -10.35
CA ALA A 224 -4.48 -9.99 -11.54
C ALA A 224 -5.33 -11.26 -11.71
N ASP A 225 -4.73 -12.43 -11.46
CA ASP A 225 -5.43 -13.72 -11.52
C ASP A 225 -6.50 -13.86 -10.43
N LEU A 226 -6.28 -13.28 -9.26
CA LEU A 226 -7.27 -13.23 -8.19
C LEU A 226 -8.51 -12.43 -8.62
N VAL A 227 -8.30 -11.24 -9.20
CA VAL A 227 -9.38 -10.40 -9.75
C VAL A 227 -10.11 -11.11 -10.90
N ASP A 228 -9.36 -11.70 -11.84
CA ASP A 228 -9.95 -12.45 -12.95
C ASP A 228 -10.73 -13.69 -12.48
N SER A 229 -10.26 -14.38 -11.43
CA SER A 229 -10.97 -15.54 -10.86
C SER A 229 -12.33 -15.15 -10.30
N ILE A 230 -12.40 -14.04 -9.56
CA ILE A 230 -13.67 -13.47 -9.07
C ILE A 230 -14.59 -13.19 -10.26
N ARG A 231 -14.09 -12.49 -11.29
CA ARG A 231 -14.90 -12.06 -12.44
C ARG A 231 -15.37 -13.18 -13.34
N ASN A 232 -14.57 -14.23 -13.48
CA ASN A 232 -14.94 -15.37 -14.31
C ASN A 232 -16.04 -16.20 -13.64
N LYS A 233 -16.03 -16.32 -12.31
CA LYS A 233 -17.03 -17.09 -11.57
C LYS A 233 -18.27 -16.27 -11.25
N TYR A 234 -18.07 -15.05 -10.75
CA TYR A 234 -19.12 -14.09 -10.35
C TYR A 234 -18.93 -12.76 -11.10
N PRO A 235 -19.35 -12.68 -12.37
CA PRO A 235 -19.08 -11.50 -13.21
C PRO A 235 -19.73 -10.21 -12.70
N LYS A 236 -20.81 -10.32 -11.91
CA LYS A 236 -21.53 -9.19 -11.32
C LYS A 236 -20.82 -8.57 -10.12
N ASP A 237 -19.94 -9.31 -9.45
CA ASP A 237 -19.42 -8.93 -8.14
C ASP A 237 -18.56 -7.68 -8.18
N THR A 238 -18.74 -6.78 -7.22
CA THR A 238 -17.91 -5.58 -7.12
C THR A 238 -16.55 -5.93 -6.54
N VAL A 239 -15.46 -5.49 -7.18
CA VAL A 239 -14.08 -5.78 -6.74
C VAL A 239 -13.26 -4.50 -6.62
N THR A 240 -12.68 -4.28 -5.45
CA THR A 240 -11.83 -3.12 -5.16
C THR A 240 -10.43 -3.55 -4.73
N ILE A 241 -9.40 -2.81 -5.14
CA ILE A 241 -8.03 -2.95 -4.62
C ILE A 241 -7.66 -1.72 -3.81
N ILE A 242 -7.34 -1.89 -2.54
CA ILE A 242 -6.72 -0.87 -1.69
C ILE A 242 -5.27 -1.26 -1.45
N SER A 243 -4.35 -0.39 -1.85
CA SER A 243 -2.92 -0.69 -1.85
C SER A 243 -2.11 0.41 -1.21
N HIS A 244 -1.01 0.04 -0.57
CA HIS A 244 -0.12 0.97 0.13
C HIS A 244 1.33 0.84 -0.35
N SER A 245 2.07 1.95 -0.40
CA SER A 245 3.50 1.97 -0.72
C SER A 245 3.82 1.24 -2.03
N GLN A 246 4.86 0.40 -2.08
CA GLN A 246 5.21 -0.43 -3.23
C GLN A 246 4.10 -1.41 -3.63
N GLY A 247 3.17 -1.75 -2.73
CA GLY A 247 1.96 -2.49 -3.05
C GLY A 247 1.09 -1.78 -4.08
N THR A 248 1.15 -0.44 -4.15
CA THR A 248 0.48 0.34 -5.21
C THR A 248 1.06 0.09 -6.59
N MET A 249 2.37 -0.20 -6.67
CA MET A 249 3.02 -0.56 -7.93
C MET A 249 2.56 -1.94 -8.39
N VAL A 250 2.48 -2.90 -7.45
CA VAL A 250 1.93 -4.23 -7.69
C VAL A 250 0.46 -4.14 -8.13
N ALA A 251 -0.35 -3.31 -7.47
CA ALA A 251 -1.76 -3.11 -7.80
C ALA A 251 -1.96 -2.50 -9.19
N MET A 252 -1.23 -1.43 -9.54
CA MET A 252 -1.31 -0.83 -10.87
C MET A 252 -0.82 -1.79 -11.97
N ALA A 253 0.26 -2.55 -11.72
CA ALA A 253 0.72 -3.59 -12.64
C ALA A 253 -0.29 -4.73 -12.77
N ALA A 254 -0.97 -5.11 -11.69
CA ALA A 254 -2.05 -6.08 -11.71
C ALA A 254 -3.23 -5.58 -12.54
N VAL A 255 -3.62 -4.31 -12.41
CA VAL A 255 -4.62 -3.70 -13.30
C VAL A 255 -4.17 -3.77 -14.76
N ALA A 256 -2.88 -3.54 -15.05
CA ALA A 256 -2.36 -3.68 -16.41
C ALA A 256 -2.47 -5.10 -16.95
N LEU A 257 -2.16 -6.11 -16.14
CA LEU A 257 -2.15 -7.53 -16.49
C LEU A 257 -3.55 -8.17 -16.55
N ALA A 258 -4.47 -7.77 -15.68
CA ALA A 258 -5.77 -8.41 -15.54
C ALA A 258 -6.60 -8.31 -16.82
N LYS A 259 -7.34 -9.36 -17.15
CA LYS A 259 -8.29 -9.30 -18.28
C LYS A 259 -9.46 -8.39 -17.94
N ASN A 260 -9.94 -8.46 -16.70
CA ASN A 260 -11.01 -7.63 -16.17
C ASN A 260 -10.44 -6.64 -15.15
N ALA A 261 -10.72 -5.35 -15.33
CA ALA A 261 -10.31 -4.34 -14.37
C ALA A 261 -11.08 -4.47 -13.04
N PRO A 262 -10.47 -4.11 -11.89
CA PRO A 262 -11.23 -3.87 -10.67
C PRO A 262 -12.17 -2.67 -10.87
N ASP A 263 -13.24 -2.58 -10.09
CA ASP A 263 -14.17 -1.45 -10.16
C ASP A 263 -13.62 -0.20 -9.48
N ALA A 264 -12.70 -0.34 -8.52
CA ALA A 264 -11.98 0.80 -7.97
C ALA A 264 -10.55 0.43 -7.58
N LEU A 265 -9.67 1.42 -7.65
CA LEU A 265 -8.25 1.31 -7.31
C LEU A 265 -7.86 2.44 -6.36
N PHE A 266 -7.31 2.10 -5.20
CA PHE A 266 -6.81 3.06 -4.23
C PHE A 266 -5.31 2.89 -4.07
N VAL A 267 -4.57 3.98 -4.28
CA VAL A 267 -3.11 4.02 -4.14
C VAL A 267 -2.73 4.98 -2.99
N LEU A 268 -2.38 4.39 -1.85
CA LEU A 268 -2.00 5.10 -0.62
C LEU A 268 -0.49 5.22 -0.55
N ASN A 269 0.05 6.43 -0.33
CA ASN A 269 1.49 6.66 -0.20
C ASN A 269 2.29 6.03 -1.36
N SER A 270 1.77 6.12 -2.59
CA SER A 270 2.38 5.46 -3.74
C SER A 270 3.77 6.03 -4.06
N PRO A 271 4.80 5.18 -4.30
CA PRO A 271 6.13 5.60 -4.74
C PRO A 271 6.19 5.98 -6.22
N TYR A 272 5.09 5.81 -6.97
CA TYR A 272 5.02 6.20 -8.37
C TYR A 272 5.31 7.69 -8.54
N ALA A 273 6.34 8.04 -9.31
CA ALA A 273 6.76 9.43 -9.47
C ALA A 273 6.51 9.87 -10.91
N LEU A 274 5.81 10.99 -11.11
CA LEU A 274 5.56 11.51 -12.46
C LEU A 274 6.78 12.18 -13.10
N ASP A 275 7.63 12.76 -12.27
CA ASP A 275 8.85 13.40 -12.73
C ASP A 275 10.02 12.43 -12.67
N HIS A 276 10.98 12.65 -13.56
CA HIS A 276 12.29 12.04 -13.42
C HIS A 276 13.16 12.94 -12.54
N ASN A 277 13.69 12.38 -11.45
CA ASN A 277 14.71 13.07 -10.67
C ASN A 277 16.10 12.80 -11.22
N ASP A 278 17.04 13.72 -10.99
CA ASP A 278 18.43 13.62 -11.44
C ASP A 278 19.17 12.39 -10.88
N LEU A 279 18.67 11.79 -9.79
CA LEU A 279 19.27 10.63 -9.14
C LEU A 279 18.90 9.30 -9.82
N ASN A 280 17.80 9.25 -10.56
CA ASN A 280 17.35 8.05 -11.28
C ASN A 280 18.38 7.65 -12.34
N GLY A 281 18.97 8.61 -13.06
CA GLY A 281 20.03 8.32 -14.05
C GLY A 281 21.32 7.75 -13.45
N ALA A 282 21.50 7.90 -12.13
CA ALA A 282 22.65 7.37 -11.40
C ALA A 282 22.35 6.01 -10.74
N SER A 283 21.10 5.78 -10.32
CA SER A 283 20.68 4.59 -9.56
C SER A 283 19.97 3.51 -10.38
N LEU A 284 19.40 3.87 -11.53
CA LEU A 284 18.68 2.96 -12.43
C LEU A 284 19.46 2.73 -13.74
N PRO A 285 19.29 1.56 -14.36
CA PRO A 285 19.71 1.34 -15.75
C PRO A 285 19.06 2.34 -16.70
N ALA A 286 19.74 2.69 -17.80
CA ALA A 286 19.24 3.69 -18.75
C ALA A 286 17.88 3.31 -19.35
N GLU A 287 17.65 2.02 -19.58
CA GLU A 287 16.39 1.44 -20.04
C GLU A 287 15.23 1.61 -19.04
N GLU A 288 15.52 1.84 -17.76
CA GLU A 288 14.53 2.07 -16.70
C GLU A 288 14.31 3.56 -16.39
N CYS A 289 15.05 4.46 -17.05
CA CYS A 289 14.90 5.90 -16.91
C CYS A 289 13.74 6.42 -17.77
N ILE A 290 12.52 5.99 -17.43
CA ILE A 290 11.27 6.35 -18.13
C ILE A 290 11.02 7.87 -18.07
N SER A 291 10.65 8.45 -19.21
CA SER A 291 10.34 9.88 -19.39
C SER A 291 9.12 10.30 -18.57
N PRO A 292 9.02 11.59 -18.15
CA PRO A 292 7.81 12.09 -17.49
C PRO A 292 6.52 11.83 -18.28
N GLU A 293 6.56 11.98 -19.61
CA GLU A 293 5.43 11.69 -20.49
C GLU A 293 5.09 10.20 -20.53
N GLY A 294 6.09 9.32 -20.54
CA GLY A 294 5.92 7.88 -20.43
C GLY A 294 5.26 7.48 -19.10
N ARG A 295 5.65 8.14 -18.01
CA ARG A 295 5.05 7.90 -16.69
C ARG A 295 3.62 8.44 -16.61
N GLN A 296 3.35 9.62 -17.16
CA GLN A 296 2.00 10.17 -17.19
C GLN A 296 1.06 9.34 -18.09
N SER A 297 1.54 8.88 -19.25
CA SER A 297 0.74 8.03 -20.16
C SER A 297 0.44 6.67 -19.55
N THR A 298 1.41 6.05 -18.85
CA THR A 298 1.20 4.81 -18.12
C THR A 298 0.12 4.98 -17.04
N LEU A 299 0.26 5.99 -16.15
CA LEU A 299 -0.75 6.23 -15.11
C LEU A 299 -2.12 6.54 -15.72
N SER A 300 -2.17 7.32 -16.81
CA SER A 300 -3.39 7.56 -17.54
C SER A 300 -4.03 6.26 -18.05
N ALA A 301 -3.26 5.36 -18.67
CA ALA A 301 -3.79 4.12 -19.21
C ALA A 301 -4.35 3.19 -18.12
N ILE A 302 -3.74 3.17 -16.92
CA ILE A 302 -4.28 2.47 -15.76
C ILE A 302 -5.62 3.07 -15.34
N VAL A 303 -5.69 4.40 -15.21
CA VAL A 303 -6.94 5.09 -14.85
C VAL A 303 -8.03 4.83 -15.89
N ASP A 304 -7.70 4.93 -17.19
CA ASP A 304 -8.62 4.63 -18.30
C ASP A 304 -9.16 3.19 -18.21
N LYS A 305 -8.30 2.22 -17.85
CA LYS A 305 -8.69 0.82 -17.70
C LYS A 305 -9.64 0.61 -16.52
N VAL A 306 -9.40 1.23 -15.37
CA VAL A 306 -10.35 1.21 -14.24
C VAL A 306 -11.66 1.92 -14.62
N ALA A 307 -11.57 3.09 -15.27
CA ALA A 307 -12.72 3.88 -15.70
C ALA A 307 -13.67 3.15 -16.66
N SER A 308 -13.19 2.12 -17.36
CA SER A 308 -14.06 1.22 -18.15
C SER A 308 -15.18 0.57 -17.33
N ARG A 309 -15.05 0.53 -16.01
CA ARG A 309 -16.01 -0.06 -15.06
C ARG A 309 -17.05 0.92 -14.53
N LYS A 310 -17.04 2.19 -14.96
CA LYS A 310 -17.91 3.25 -14.42
C LYS A 310 -19.42 2.98 -14.45
N ASN A 311 -19.87 2.15 -15.39
CA ASN A 311 -21.28 1.79 -15.55
C ASN A 311 -21.58 0.36 -15.08
N HIS A 312 -20.65 -0.31 -14.38
CA HIS A 312 -20.80 -1.72 -14.03
C HIS A 312 -22.07 -1.95 -13.22
N LEU A 313 -22.22 -1.29 -12.07
CA LEU A 313 -23.42 -1.42 -11.23
C LEU A 313 -24.69 -0.96 -11.95
N SER A 314 -24.67 0.24 -12.53
CA SER A 314 -25.85 0.80 -13.21
C SER A 314 -26.33 -0.04 -14.40
N SER A 315 -25.42 -0.76 -15.09
CA SER A 315 -25.78 -1.68 -16.18
C SER A 315 -26.46 -2.97 -15.70
N LEU A 316 -26.21 -3.39 -14.47
CA LEU A 316 -26.87 -4.55 -13.86
C LEU A 316 -28.27 -4.20 -13.33
N GLY A 317 -28.49 -2.93 -13.02
CA GLY A 317 -29.67 -2.45 -12.33
C GLY A 317 -29.56 -2.64 -10.81
N TYR A 318 -30.64 -2.27 -10.11
CA TYR A 318 -30.70 -2.33 -8.65
C TYR A 318 -31.70 -3.38 -8.15
N GLU A 319 -32.35 -4.11 -9.07
CA GLU A 319 -33.27 -5.18 -8.72
C GLU A 319 -32.50 -6.34 -8.08
N GLY A 320 -32.84 -6.67 -6.84
CA GLY A 320 -32.12 -7.70 -6.06
C GLY A 320 -30.80 -7.23 -5.45
N LEU A 321 -30.41 -5.96 -5.58
CA LEU A 321 -29.28 -5.40 -4.83
C LEU A 321 -29.69 -5.26 -3.36
N CYS A 322 -29.28 -6.23 -2.54
CA CYS A 322 -29.46 -6.22 -1.09
C CYS A 322 -28.08 -6.15 -0.43
N VAL A 323 -27.67 -4.97 0.05
CA VAL A 323 -26.34 -4.72 0.65
C VAL A 323 -26.41 -3.93 1.95
N GLY A 324 -27.57 -3.37 2.25
CA GLY A 324 -27.77 -2.46 3.37
C GLY A 324 -29.09 -1.72 3.27
N GLN A 325 -29.33 -0.84 4.24
CA GLN A 325 -30.52 -0.02 4.33
C GLN A 325 -30.20 1.43 4.67
N THR A 326 -31.09 2.32 4.26
CA THR A 326 -31.10 3.73 4.65
C THR A 326 -31.78 3.93 6.00
N ALA A 327 -31.65 5.14 6.58
CA ALA A 327 -32.28 5.49 7.85
C ALA A 327 -33.81 5.37 7.85
N ASP A 328 -34.46 5.49 6.70
CA ASP A 328 -35.91 5.27 6.51
C ASP A 328 -36.28 3.81 6.21
N LYS A 329 -35.36 2.86 6.46
CA LYS A 329 -35.53 1.40 6.29
C LYS A 329 -35.86 0.97 4.86
N LYS A 330 -35.32 1.67 3.87
CA LYS A 330 -35.35 1.26 2.45
C LYS A 330 -34.01 0.65 2.07
N ASN A 331 -34.00 -0.15 1.00
CA ASN A 331 -32.75 -0.70 0.47
C ASN A 331 -31.78 0.42 0.11
N TRP A 332 -30.51 0.25 0.49
CA TRP A 332 -29.44 1.14 0.05
C TRP A 332 -29.33 1.11 -1.48
N ARG A 333 -29.11 2.29 -2.08
CA ARG A 333 -28.83 2.47 -3.51
C ARG A 333 -27.89 3.66 -3.70
N PRO A 334 -27.16 3.74 -4.82
CA PRO A 334 -26.25 4.86 -5.09
C PRO A 334 -26.96 6.21 -5.34
N ASP A 335 -28.30 6.25 -5.36
CA ASP A 335 -29.12 7.44 -5.58
C ASP A 335 -29.88 7.92 -4.33
N VAL A 336 -29.61 7.30 -3.16
CA VAL A 336 -30.23 7.69 -1.89
C VAL A 336 -29.53 8.90 -1.27
N THR A 337 -30.18 9.46 -0.26
CA THR A 337 -29.58 10.51 0.57
C THR A 337 -29.13 9.90 1.89
N LEU A 338 -27.85 10.09 2.22
CA LEU A 338 -27.27 9.75 3.50
C LEU A 338 -27.50 10.89 4.50
N ALA A 339 -27.90 10.54 5.72
CA ALA A 339 -27.93 11.48 6.84
C ALA A 339 -26.56 11.50 7.54
N SER A 340 -26.06 12.68 7.88
CA SER A 340 -24.92 12.84 8.79
C SER A 340 -25.40 12.96 10.24
N GLU A 341 -24.54 12.61 11.20
CA GLU A 341 -24.83 12.83 12.63
C GLU A 341 -25.06 14.31 12.96
N SER A 342 -24.44 15.22 12.20
CA SER A 342 -24.64 16.67 12.33
C SER A 342 -25.98 17.18 11.77
N GLY A 343 -26.85 16.28 11.28
CA GLY A 343 -28.16 16.62 10.72
C GLY A 343 -28.14 17.17 9.30
N SER A 344 -26.98 17.16 8.63
CA SER A 344 -26.85 17.48 7.21
C SER A 344 -27.15 16.24 6.35
N SER A 345 -27.55 16.45 5.10
CA SER A 345 -27.86 15.37 4.17
C SER A 345 -26.92 15.43 2.97
N LEU A 346 -26.42 14.26 2.55
CA LEU A 346 -25.48 14.13 1.45
C LEU A 346 -25.99 13.08 0.47
N ALA A 347 -25.96 13.38 -0.83
CA ALA A 347 -26.27 12.38 -1.84
C ALA A 347 -25.22 11.25 -1.79
N GLU A 348 -25.69 10.01 -1.74
CA GLU A 348 -24.88 8.83 -2.01
C GLU A 348 -24.44 8.84 -3.47
N ARG A 349 -23.49 7.97 -3.82
CA ARG A 349 -22.93 7.92 -5.17
C ARG A 349 -22.48 6.52 -5.57
N ASP A 350 -22.46 6.32 -6.87
CA ASP A 350 -21.75 5.20 -7.47
C ASP A 350 -20.26 5.55 -7.64
N ASN A 351 -19.39 4.78 -6.98
CA ASN A 351 -17.95 4.93 -7.03
C ASN A 351 -17.25 3.95 -7.99
N HIS A 352 -18.00 3.18 -8.79
CA HIS A 352 -17.42 2.30 -9.80
C HIS A 352 -16.64 3.10 -10.86
N GLY A 353 -15.56 2.51 -11.36
CA GLY A 353 -14.65 3.09 -12.34
C GLY A 353 -13.77 4.22 -11.81
N ARG A 354 -13.51 4.27 -10.50
CA ARG A 354 -12.73 5.36 -9.87
C ARG A 354 -11.36 4.90 -9.38
N THR A 355 -10.37 5.76 -9.58
CA THR A 355 -9.02 5.63 -9.03
C THR A 355 -8.77 6.76 -8.03
N TYR A 356 -8.31 6.41 -6.83
CA TYR A 356 -8.03 7.35 -5.74
C TYR A 356 -6.54 7.39 -5.41
N ILE A 357 -5.94 8.57 -5.46
CA ILE A 357 -4.60 8.86 -4.94
C ILE A 357 -4.74 9.46 -3.55
N TYR A 358 -4.34 8.71 -2.53
CA TYR A 358 -4.25 9.24 -1.17
C TYR A 358 -2.78 9.49 -0.85
N PHE A 359 -2.50 10.73 -0.43
CA PHE A 359 -1.13 11.19 -0.22
C PHE A 359 -0.99 11.93 1.09
N CYS A 360 0.24 11.98 1.59
CA CYS A 360 0.59 12.59 2.86
C CYS A 360 1.85 13.46 2.71
N PRO A 361 1.78 14.78 2.96
CA PRO A 361 2.95 15.67 2.91
C PRO A 361 4.03 15.31 3.95
N HIS A 362 3.67 14.61 5.02
CA HIS A 362 4.57 14.21 6.12
C HIS A 362 5.29 12.90 5.84
N ASP A 363 4.91 12.19 4.77
CA ASP A 363 5.55 10.95 4.37
C ASP A 363 6.99 11.21 3.91
N ARG A 364 7.93 11.00 4.82
CA ARG A 364 9.35 11.22 4.58
C ARG A 364 9.89 10.26 3.53
N VAL A 365 9.47 9.00 3.53
CA VAL A 365 9.97 8.02 2.54
C VAL A 365 9.62 8.51 1.15
N MET A 366 8.35 8.82 0.91
CA MET A 366 7.85 9.25 -0.40
C MET A 366 8.32 10.67 -0.79
N GLY A 367 8.56 11.53 0.19
CA GLY A 367 9.06 12.90 0.01
C GLY A 367 10.57 13.01 -0.22
N SER A 368 11.32 11.93 0.02
CA SER A 368 12.76 11.89 -0.24
C SER A 368 13.08 12.22 -1.71
N ARG A 369 14.20 12.91 -1.94
CA ARG A 369 14.65 13.35 -3.27
C ARG A 369 14.67 12.24 -4.35
N PRO A 370 15.04 10.98 -4.05
CA PRO A 370 15.00 9.89 -5.02
C PRO A 370 13.58 9.44 -5.44
N LEU A 371 12.54 9.88 -4.74
CA LEU A 371 11.16 9.52 -5.02
C LEU A 371 10.34 10.74 -5.45
N ARG A 372 10.04 11.67 -4.51
CA ARG A 372 9.10 12.79 -4.71
C ARG A 372 7.82 12.35 -5.43
N SER A 373 7.22 11.28 -4.93
CA SER A 373 6.17 10.54 -5.62
C SER A 373 4.78 11.16 -5.47
N ILE A 374 3.79 10.61 -6.19
CA ILE A 374 2.38 10.97 -6.04
C ILE A 374 1.84 10.65 -4.64
N GLY A 375 2.47 9.72 -3.91
CA GLY A 375 2.14 9.40 -2.52
C GLY A 375 2.54 10.46 -1.51
N TRP A 376 3.45 11.36 -1.86
CA TRP A 376 3.85 12.49 -1.03
C TRP A 376 3.10 13.77 -1.42
N GLN A 377 3.07 14.10 -2.72
CA GLN A 377 2.57 15.40 -3.21
C GLN A 377 1.26 15.33 -4.02
N GLY A 378 0.71 14.13 -4.23
CA GLY A 378 -0.42 13.94 -5.14
C GLY A 378 -0.09 14.39 -6.56
N LEU A 379 -1.06 15.05 -7.20
CA LEU A 379 -0.93 15.71 -8.49
C LEU A 379 -0.98 17.24 -8.27
N PRO A 380 0.17 17.91 -8.14
CA PRO A 380 0.22 19.32 -7.77
C PRO A 380 -0.32 20.23 -8.88
N ASN A 381 -0.84 21.38 -8.46
CA ASN A 381 -1.18 22.45 -9.38
C ASN A 381 0.09 23.02 -10.02
N ASN A 382 -0.04 23.53 -11.24
CA ASN A 382 1.09 24.22 -11.88
C ASN A 382 1.37 25.59 -11.20
N SER A 383 2.43 26.27 -11.64
CA SER A 383 2.84 27.58 -11.09
C SER A 383 1.79 28.69 -11.25
N GLN A 384 0.77 28.50 -12.11
CA GLN A 384 -0.35 29.42 -12.28
C GLN A 384 -1.57 29.04 -11.42
N GLY A 385 -1.44 28.03 -10.56
CA GLY A 385 -2.53 27.51 -9.73
C GLY A 385 -3.55 26.66 -10.47
N GLN A 386 -3.25 26.23 -11.71
CA GLN A 386 -4.18 25.37 -12.46
C GLN A 386 -4.01 23.89 -12.07
N PRO A 387 -5.13 23.13 -11.99
CA PRO A 387 -5.07 21.70 -11.71
C PRO A 387 -4.21 20.91 -12.69
N HIS A 388 -3.55 19.88 -12.16
CA HIS A 388 -2.74 18.95 -12.92
C HIS A 388 -3.52 18.38 -14.13
N PRO A 389 -2.91 18.28 -15.34
CA PRO A 389 -3.61 17.84 -16.55
C PRO A 389 -4.32 16.48 -16.44
N LEU A 390 -3.75 15.52 -15.69
CA LEU A 390 -4.37 14.21 -15.49
C LEU A 390 -5.71 14.28 -14.76
N LEU A 391 -5.88 15.18 -13.79
CA LEU A 391 -7.16 15.37 -13.09
C LEU A 391 -8.23 15.93 -14.03
N LYS A 392 -7.83 16.80 -14.96
CA LYS A 392 -8.73 17.35 -15.99
C LYS A 392 -9.11 16.29 -17.02
N LYS A 393 -8.13 15.50 -17.48
CA LYS A 393 -8.35 14.43 -18.46
C LYS A 393 -9.30 13.35 -17.92
N HIS A 394 -9.10 12.96 -16.67
CA HIS A 394 -9.83 11.87 -16.01
C HIS A 394 -10.89 12.38 -15.02
N GLN A 395 -11.52 13.51 -15.33
CA GLN A 395 -12.58 14.07 -14.49
C GLN A 395 -13.70 13.05 -14.31
N GLY A 396 -14.08 12.79 -13.05
CA GLY A 396 -15.05 11.76 -12.68
C GLY A 396 -14.48 10.36 -12.46
N HIS A 397 -13.19 10.15 -12.76
CA HIS A 397 -12.53 8.84 -12.67
C HIS A 397 -11.21 8.85 -11.91
N LEU A 398 -10.54 10.00 -11.77
CA LEU A 398 -9.33 10.16 -10.97
C LEU A 398 -9.56 11.18 -9.86
N PHE A 399 -9.35 10.75 -8.63
CA PHE A 399 -9.58 11.55 -7.43
C PHE A 399 -8.34 11.55 -6.55
N GLN A 400 -8.16 12.61 -5.76
CA GLN A 400 -7.12 12.65 -4.75
C GLN A 400 -7.57 13.28 -3.45
N ARG A 401 -7.05 12.77 -2.34
CA ARG A 401 -7.20 13.31 -0.99
C ARG A 401 -5.85 13.43 -0.31
N MET A 402 -5.73 14.43 0.56
CA MET A 402 -4.55 14.70 1.34
C MET A 402 -4.87 14.50 2.82
N LEU A 403 -4.04 13.74 3.52
CA LEU A 403 -4.04 13.72 4.98
C LEU A 403 -2.80 14.45 5.48
N ALA A 404 -3.02 15.56 6.18
CA ALA A 404 -1.94 16.43 6.62
C ALA A 404 -2.30 17.10 7.94
N ARG A 405 -1.27 17.45 8.70
CA ARG A 405 -1.39 18.28 9.90
C ARG A 405 -2.27 19.51 9.68
N SER A 406 -3.21 19.69 10.61
CA SER A 406 -4.12 20.84 10.66
C SER A 406 -4.90 21.12 9.36
N THR A 407 -5.11 20.10 8.52
CA THR A 407 -5.82 20.22 7.24
C THR A 407 -6.97 19.22 7.23
N PRO A 408 -8.24 19.64 7.06
CA PRO A 408 -9.36 18.72 7.11
C PRO A 408 -9.32 17.75 5.92
N CYS A 409 -9.79 16.52 6.14
CA CYS A 409 -9.86 15.49 5.09
C CYS A 409 -11.28 14.97 4.95
N GLY A 410 -11.79 14.90 3.72
CA GLY A 410 -13.18 14.51 3.46
C GLY A 410 -14.13 15.68 3.25
N GLU A 411 -13.66 16.94 3.28
CA GLU A 411 -14.47 18.11 2.98
C GLU A 411 -14.79 18.27 1.48
N ALA A 412 -15.59 19.28 1.14
CA ALA A 412 -15.90 19.61 -0.24
C ALA A 412 -14.62 19.91 -1.06
N PRO A 413 -14.63 19.63 -2.39
CA PRO A 413 -13.48 19.86 -3.24
C PRO A 413 -12.88 21.26 -3.10
N ASN A 414 -11.56 21.34 -3.01
CA ASN A 414 -10.82 22.60 -2.89
C ASN A 414 -9.73 22.66 -3.98
N PRO A 415 -9.84 23.59 -4.96
CA PRO A 415 -8.91 23.70 -6.09
C PRO A 415 -7.50 24.12 -5.71
N ALA A 416 -7.30 24.71 -4.52
CA ALA A 416 -6.04 25.31 -4.11
C ALA A 416 -5.70 24.97 -2.65
N THR A 417 -5.80 23.71 -2.27
CA THR A 417 -5.40 23.26 -0.93
C THR A 417 -3.89 23.50 -0.74
N PRO A 418 -3.47 24.20 0.33
CA PRO A 418 -2.06 24.43 0.61
C PRO A 418 -1.29 23.13 0.82
N PHE A 419 -0.11 22.99 0.19
CA PHE A 419 0.78 21.84 0.38
C PHE A 419 2.08 22.24 1.07
N ALA A 420 2.80 23.23 0.51
CA ALA A 420 4.10 23.63 1.03
C ALA A 420 4.02 24.42 2.35
N LYS A 421 2.96 25.22 2.52
CA LYS A 421 2.67 25.99 3.73
C LYS A 421 1.36 25.52 4.32
N LEU A 422 1.45 24.60 5.28
CA LEU A 422 0.27 24.06 5.94
C LEU A 422 -0.35 25.07 6.91
N PRO A 423 -1.65 24.95 7.25
CA PRO A 423 -2.39 25.99 7.98
C PRO A 423 -1.90 26.32 9.39
N ASP A 424 -1.05 25.48 9.98
CA ASP A 424 -0.54 25.68 11.35
C ASP A 424 0.72 26.53 11.47
N GLY A 425 1.29 26.98 10.35
CA GLY A 425 2.46 27.85 10.34
C GLY A 425 3.75 27.21 10.84
N LYS A 426 3.78 25.88 11.07
CA LYS A 426 5.03 25.19 11.39
C LYS A 426 5.84 24.93 10.11
N PRO A 427 7.15 24.68 10.24
CA PRO A 427 7.97 24.20 9.12
C PRO A 427 7.37 23.00 8.41
N PHE A 428 7.68 22.83 7.11
CA PHE A 428 7.22 21.68 6.33
C PHE A 428 7.77 20.37 6.90
N TRP A 429 9.10 20.30 7.06
CA TRP A 429 9.75 19.25 7.84
C TRP A 429 9.87 19.69 9.30
N ASP A 430 9.31 18.88 10.20
CA ASP A 430 9.16 19.18 11.62
C ASP A 430 10.47 19.23 12.43
N ASP A 431 11.57 18.76 11.85
CA ASP A 431 12.93 18.76 12.40
C ASP A 431 13.73 20.03 12.04
N LYS A 432 13.12 21.02 11.37
CA LYS A 432 13.80 22.26 11.00
C LYS A 432 14.32 23.03 12.22
N GLY A 433 15.62 23.29 12.24
CA GLY A 433 16.31 23.97 13.34
C GLY A 433 16.77 23.04 14.47
N ASP A 434 16.48 21.74 14.39
CA ASP A 434 16.98 20.74 15.33
C ASP A 434 18.46 20.37 15.07
N LYS A 435 19.17 19.90 16.09
CA LYS A 435 20.58 19.45 15.97
C LYS A 435 20.72 18.26 15.02
N TYR A 436 19.69 17.43 14.91
CA TYR A 436 19.59 16.27 14.04
C TYR A 436 18.69 16.54 12.83
N GLN A 437 18.51 17.81 12.44
CA GLN A 437 17.75 18.14 11.24
C GLN A 437 18.25 17.36 10.02
N SER A 438 17.31 16.78 9.28
CA SER A 438 17.56 16.09 8.02
C SER A 438 18.07 17.05 6.96
N SER A 439 18.94 16.58 6.07
CA SER A 439 19.53 17.46 5.06
C SER A 439 18.51 17.84 4.00
N SER A 440 18.62 19.09 3.52
CA SER A 440 17.85 19.57 2.37
C SER A 440 18.24 18.88 1.06
N PHE A 441 19.34 18.11 1.04
CA PHE A 441 19.71 17.30 -0.11
C PHE A 441 18.84 16.06 -0.21
N THR A 442 18.62 15.34 0.91
CA THR A 442 17.81 14.12 0.96
C THR A 442 16.33 14.45 1.05
N TYR A 443 15.97 15.47 1.83
CA TYR A 443 14.60 15.90 2.08
C TYR A 443 14.42 17.37 1.70
N PRO A 444 14.36 17.70 0.40
CA PRO A 444 14.16 19.07 -0.03
C PRO A 444 12.76 19.57 0.34
N ASP A 445 12.66 20.84 0.74
CA ASP A 445 11.36 21.52 0.90
C ASP A 445 10.63 21.58 -0.46
N PRO A 446 9.29 21.46 -0.47
CA PRO A 446 8.53 21.72 -1.69
C PRO A 446 8.58 23.21 -2.10
N PRO A 447 8.31 23.54 -3.37
CA PRO A 447 8.13 24.91 -3.83
C PRO A 447 7.17 25.71 -2.92
N GLU A 448 7.59 26.88 -2.46
CA GLU A 448 6.94 27.66 -1.38
C GLU A 448 5.45 27.96 -1.60
N GLY A 449 5.00 28.05 -2.86
CA GLY A 449 3.61 28.30 -3.24
C GLY A 449 2.84 27.08 -3.74
N GLN A 450 3.37 25.86 -3.56
CA GLN A 450 2.74 24.64 -4.07
C GLN A 450 1.36 24.44 -3.41
N THR A 451 0.36 24.25 -4.27
CA THR A 451 -1.01 23.89 -3.91
C THR A 451 -1.42 22.64 -4.68
N VAL A 452 -2.47 21.98 -4.21
CA VAL A 452 -3.01 20.77 -4.82
C VAL A 452 -4.53 20.88 -4.93
N PHE A 453 -5.12 20.47 -6.06
CA PHE A 453 -6.57 20.34 -6.19
C PHE A 453 -7.06 19.07 -5.50
N ILE A 454 -7.66 19.18 -4.32
CA ILE A 454 -8.42 18.08 -3.71
C ILE A 454 -9.78 18.02 -4.37
N ASN A 455 -9.97 17.04 -5.25
CA ASN A 455 -11.16 16.94 -6.11
C ASN A 455 -12.15 15.84 -5.69
N ALA A 456 -11.78 14.98 -4.74
CA ALA A 456 -12.68 13.98 -4.16
C ALA A 456 -13.81 14.67 -3.40
N GLU A 457 -15.03 14.17 -3.54
CA GLU A 457 -16.20 14.87 -3.03
C GLU A 457 -16.33 14.73 -1.50
N LYS A 458 -17.16 15.59 -0.89
CA LYS A 458 -17.38 15.60 0.55
C LYS A 458 -17.87 14.23 1.04
N VAL A 459 -17.42 13.76 2.20
CA VAL A 459 -17.97 12.58 2.91
C VAL A 459 -18.92 13.06 4.02
N PRO A 460 -19.83 12.20 4.55
CA PRO A 460 -20.80 12.63 5.55
C PRO A 460 -20.15 13.19 6.83
N GLU A 461 -19.01 12.63 7.21
CA GLU A 461 -18.25 13.02 8.41
C GLU A 461 -16.78 13.27 8.06
N PRO A 462 -16.44 14.47 7.57
CA PRO A 462 -15.05 14.83 7.33
C PRO A 462 -14.24 14.82 8.62
N ILE A 463 -12.95 14.47 8.52
CA ILE A 463 -12.02 14.60 9.64
C ILE A 463 -11.69 16.08 9.82
N ASP A 464 -11.98 16.59 11.01
CA ASP A 464 -11.68 17.96 11.40
C ASP A 464 -10.17 18.24 11.41
N ALA A 465 -9.80 19.45 10.98
CA ALA A 465 -8.43 19.95 11.04
C ALA A 465 -7.82 19.84 12.45
N ALA A 466 -8.62 20.08 13.49
CA ALA A 466 -8.17 20.01 14.89
C ALA A 466 -7.73 18.59 15.30
N LYS A 467 -8.41 17.54 14.82
CA LYS A 467 -8.03 16.14 15.07
C LYS A 467 -6.73 15.74 14.38
N LEU A 468 -6.34 16.52 13.36
CA LEU A 468 -5.12 16.32 12.59
C LEU A 468 -3.99 17.25 13.06
N ALA A 469 -4.16 18.09 14.07
CA ALA A 469 -3.10 19.02 14.52
C ALA A 469 -1.82 18.31 15.01
N GLY A 470 -1.96 17.12 15.60
CA GLY A 470 -0.85 16.25 16.04
C GLY A 470 -0.65 15.03 15.15
N PHE A 471 -1.01 15.12 13.86
CA PHE A 471 -0.91 14.02 12.90
C PHE A 471 0.55 13.61 12.60
N ASP A 472 1.44 14.61 12.52
CA ASP A 472 2.84 14.51 12.11
C ASP A 472 3.72 14.11 13.32
N ALA A 473 4.35 12.94 13.25
CA ALA A 473 5.12 12.37 14.35
C ALA A 473 6.61 12.76 14.24
N SER A 474 7.21 13.13 15.39
CA SER A 474 8.57 13.67 15.43
C SER A 474 9.50 12.94 16.38
N ARG A 475 10.80 12.92 16.04
CA ARG A 475 11.85 12.63 17.02
C ARG A 475 12.33 13.86 17.79
N VAL A 476 11.89 15.06 17.41
CA VAL A 476 12.36 16.31 18.04
C VAL A 476 12.03 16.27 19.53
N GLY A 477 13.05 16.43 20.37
CA GLY A 477 12.94 16.36 21.83
C GLY A 477 13.06 14.95 22.43
N ALA A 478 13.26 13.91 21.61
CA ALA A 478 13.57 12.55 22.08
C ALA A 478 14.97 12.48 22.73
N GLU A 479 15.17 11.52 23.63
CA GLU A 479 16.41 11.35 24.38
C GLU A 479 17.50 10.70 23.53
N HIS A 480 18.51 11.50 23.16
CA HIS A 480 19.69 11.06 22.39
C HIS A 480 20.95 10.86 23.25
N ASP A 481 20.80 10.80 24.58
CA ASP A 481 21.92 10.72 25.52
C ASP A 481 22.15 9.30 26.07
N ASP A 482 23.06 9.18 27.04
CA ASP A 482 23.49 7.90 27.63
C ASP A 482 22.35 7.08 28.25
N ARG A 483 21.15 7.65 28.46
CA ARG A 483 19.97 6.95 28.99
C ARG A 483 19.31 6.03 27.99
N GLN A 484 19.49 6.26 26.69
CA GLN A 484 19.11 5.33 25.61
C GLN A 484 17.64 4.86 25.69
N ILE A 485 16.69 5.78 25.76
CA ILE A 485 15.26 5.46 25.94
C ILE A 485 14.52 5.35 24.60
N ASP A 486 14.81 6.23 23.64
CA ASP A 486 14.05 6.37 22.39
C ASP A 486 14.74 5.73 21.18
N GLY A 487 15.82 4.96 21.41
CA GLY A 487 16.56 4.29 20.35
C GLY A 487 15.70 3.25 19.62
N TRP A 488 15.98 3.05 18.33
CA TRP A 488 15.34 2.13 17.41
C TRP A 488 15.18 0.71 17.99
N GLY A 489 16.25 0.17 18.58
CA GLY A 489 16.26 -1.17 19.17
C GLY A 489 16.02 -1.22 20.68
N GLU A 490 15.74 -0.07 21.31
CA GLU A 490 15.55 0.03 22.76
C GLU A 490 14.22 -0.54 23.22
N PHE A 491 14.20 -1.10 24.43
CA PHE A 491 13.01 -1.71 24.99
C PHE A 491 12.18 -0.67 25.75
N ASN A 492 10.94 -0.50 25.32
CA ASN A 492 9.99 0.37 25.99
C ASN A 492 9.31 -0.39 27.14
N LEU A 493 9.60 0.02 28.38
CA LEU A 493 9.07 -0.63 29.58
C LEU A 493 7.54 -0.51 29.69
N ASP A 494 6.97 0.61 29.23
CA ASP A 494 5.52 0.86 29.30
C ASP A 494 4.77 -0.03 28.30
N LYS A 495 5.28 -0.10 27.06
CA LYS A 495 4.68 -0.92 25.99
C LYS A 495 5.08 -2.40 26.08
N LYS A 496 6.03 -2.75 26.95
CA LYS A 496 6.63 -4.09 27.09
C LYS A 496 7.11 -4.68 25.76
N ARG A 497 7.65 -3.84 24.88
CA ARG A 497 8.18 -4.23 23.56
C ARG A 497 9.23 -3.23 23.11
N LYS A 498 10.00 -3.55 22.06
CA LYS A 498 10.93 -2.59 21.45
C LYS A 498 10.19 -1.39 20.86
N ASN A 499 10.87 -0.24 20.82
CA ASN A 499 10.33 0.98 20.21
C ASN A 499 9.95 0.77 18.73
N ASP A 500 10.72 -0.08 18.03
CA ASP A 500 10.45 -0.52 16.68
C ASP A 500 10.65 -2.03 16.57
N ASN A 501 9.68 -2.71 15.96
CA ASN A 501 9.64 -4.16 15.86
C ASN A 501 10.49 -4.72 14.71
N THR A 502 11.09 -3.86 13.87
CA THR A 502 11.92 -4.25 12.73
C THR A 502 13.40 -4.41 13.09
N TYR A 503 13.86 -3.81 14.19
CA TYR A 503 15.28 -3.79 14.60
C TYR A 503 15.94 -5.18 14.58
N ASP A 504 15.26 -6.18 15.16
CA ASP A 504 15.80 -7.53 15.28
C ASP A 504 16.05 -8.21 13.94
N ASN A 505 15.28 -7.85 12.91
CA ASN A 505 15.45 -8.37 11.55
C ASN A 505 16.66 -7.75 10.84
N TYR A 506 17.18 -6.63 11.35
CA TYR A 506 18.19 -5.81 10.67
C TYR A 506 19.53 -5.81 11.39
N ILE A 507 19.60 -5.91 12.72
CA ILE A 507 20.86 -5.85 13.48
C ILE A 507 21.90 -6.88 13.01
N ASN A 508 21.43 -8.03 12.55
CA ASN A 508 22.24 -9.07 11.94
C ASN A 508 22.93 -8.65 10.63
N LEU A 509 22.32 -7.75 9.87
CA LEU A 509 22.72 -7.37 8.52
C LEU A 509 23.79 -6.29 8.50
N TYR A 510 23.88 -5.48 9.56
CA TYR A 510 24.87 -4.41 9.61
C TYR A 510 26.30 -4.96 9.79
N PRO A 511 27.27 -4.49 8.98
CA PRO A 511 28.65 -4.91 9.09
C PRO A 511 29.31 -4.35 10.36
N ASN A 512 30.30 -5.09 10.87
CA ASN A 512 31.13 -4.64 11.98
C ASN A 512 32.05 -3.47 11.55
N GLN A 513 32.15 -2.44 12.37
CA GLN A 513 33.08 -1.32 12.22
C GLN A 513 34.45 -1.59 12.86
N ASP A 514 35.46 -0.83 12.42
CA ASP A 514 36.78 -0.79 13.05
C ASP A 514 36.76 0.21 14.21
N ILE A 515 37.14 -0.25 15.41
CA ILE A 515 37.29 0.56 16.62
C ILE A 515 38.77 0.84 16.83
N VAL A 516 39.11 2.12 17.01
CA VAL A 516 40.46 2.56 17.39
C VAL A 516 40.71 2.17 18.84
N THR A 517 41.66 1.26 19.08
CA THR A 517 42.04 0.80 20.42
C THR A 517 43.27 1.48 20.98
N GLY A 518 43.97 2.27 20.15
CA GLY A 518 45.16 3.01 20.54
C GLY A 518 45.91 3.53 19.32
N PHE A 519 47.10 4.07 19.57
CA PHE A 519 47.98 4.57 18.52
C PHE A 519 49.36 3.91 18.64
N LYS A 520 49.91 3.46 17.51
CA LYS A 520 51.27 2.93 17.42
C LYS A 520 52.17 4.00 16.82
N ASN A 521 53.29 4.30 17.49
CA ASN A 521 54.33 5.11 16.87
C ASN A 521 55.09 4.27 15.82
N VAL A 522 55.06 4.72 14.57
CA VAL A 522 55.85 4.16 13.45
C VAL A 522 56.98 5.10 13.01
N GLY A 523 57.16 6.21 13.71
CA GLY A 523 58.30 7.13 13.56
C GLY A 523 59.42 6.84 14.57
N THR A 524 60.42 7.72 14.62
CA THR A 524 61.50 7.64 15.62
C THR A 524 61.08 8.32 16.92
N GLU A 525 61.91 8.25 17.97
CA GLU A 525 61.68 9.01 19.20
C GLU A 525 61.74 10.53 18.98
N SER A 526 62.56 10.98 18.03
CA SER A 526 62.69 12.40 17.69
C SER A 526 61.61 12.91 16.72
N GLU A 527 61.01 12.02 15.94
CA GLU A 527 59.92 12.34 14.99
C GLU A 527 58.82 11.28 15.05
N PRO A 528 57.94 11.32 16.09
CA PRO A 528 56.89 10.34 16.24
C PRO A 528 55.82 10.49 15.14
N ARG A 529 55.45 9.35 14.54
CA ARG A 529 54.32 9.25 13.61
C ARG A 529 53.33 8.24 14.18
N LEU A 530 52.22 8.74 14.72
CA LEU A 530 51.18 7.90 15.30
C LEU A 530 50.22 7.42 14.21
N VAL A 531 50.05 6.11 14.12
CA VAL A 531 49.00 5.49 13.29
C VAL A 531 47.99 4.77 14.19
N PRO A 532 46.68 4.87 13.90
CA PRO A 532 45.66 4.20 14.70
C PRO A 532 45.81 2.67 14.60
N VAL A 533 45.71 2.00 15.76
CA VAL A 533 45.58 0.56 15.85
C VAL A 533 44.10 0.25 16.02
N ASN A 534 43.58 -0.60 15.13
CA ASN A 534 42.16 -0.91 15.07
C ASN A 534 41.90 -2.39 15.38
N ARG A 535 40.73 -2.68 15.97
CA ARG A 535 40.12 -4.00 15.98
C ARG A 535 38.70 -3.93 15.44
N LYS A 536 38.12 -5.06 15.05
CA LYS A 536 36.68 -5.12 14.76
C LYS A 536 35.86 -4.96 16.04
N GLU A 537 34.75 -4.23 15.95
CA GLU A 537 33.75 -4.18 17.01
C GLU A 537 33.19 -5.58 17.31
N THR A 538 32.85 -5.82 18.58
CA THR A 538 32.10 -7.01 18.99
C THR A 538 30.63 -6.88 18.58
N PHE A 539 29.86 -7.97 18.71
CA PHE A 539 28.43 -7.89 18.43
C PHE A 539 27.71 -6.95 19.40
N GLU A 540 28.07 -6.98 20.68
CA GLU A 540 27.49 -6.16 21.75
C GLU A 540 27.77 -4.67 21.51
N GLU A 541 28.98 -4.33 21.06
CA GLU A 541 29.33 -2.96 20.67
C GLU A 541 28.54 -2.49 19.46
N LYS A 542 28.35 -3.37 18.46
CA LYS A 542 27.51 -3.10 17.29
C LYS A 542 26.05 -2.89 17.69
N ASP A 543 25.52 -3.77 18.52
CA ASP A 543 24.15 -3.72 19.04
C ASP A 543 23.91 -2.39 19.75
N LEU A 544 24.79 -2.03 20.69
CA LEU A 544 24.73 -0.74 21.39
C LEU A 544 24.79 0.45 20.43
N ARG A 545 25.67 0.42 19.42
CA ARG A 545 25.82 1.49 18.43
C ARG A 545 24.58 1.70 17.56
N ILE A 546 23.84 0.63 17.25
CA ILE A 546 22.70 0.68 16.32
C ILE A 546 21.39 0.84 17.07
N ARG A 547 21.17 0.09 18.16
CA ARG A 547 19.92 0.13 18.95
C ARG A 547 19.61 1.52 19.49
N THR A 548 20.63 2.33 19.76
CA THR A 548 20.53 3.68 20.34
C THR A 548 20.24 4.78 19.31
N TYR A 549 20.22 4.45 18.02
CA TYR A 549 19.85 5.43 16.98
C TYR A 549 18.37 5.79 17.11
N VAL A 550 18.05 7.06 17.33
CA VAL A 550 16.67 7.55 17.37
C VAL A 550 16.19 7.84 15.94
N SER A 551 15.35 6.95 15.42
CA SER A 551 14.75 7.07 14.09
C SER A 551 13.81 8.26 13.99
N GLN A 552 13.83 8.94 12.84
CA GLN A 552 12.79 9.90 12.51
C GLN A 552 11.53 9.14 12.08
N PRO A 553 10.36 9.36 12.71
CA PRO A 553 9.11 8.77 12.25
C PRO A 553 8.87 9.13 10.79
N THR A 554 8.40 8.15 10.02
CA THR A 554 8.32 8.28 8.57
C THR A 554 6.98 8.80 8.07
N ASP A 555 5.95 8.70 8.93
CA ASP A 555 4.53 8.82 8.63
C ASP A 555 4.05 8.02 7.41
N HIS A 556 4.84 7.06 6.93
CA HIS A 556 4.60 6.36 5.68
C HIS A 556 3.38 5.45 5.72
N SER A 557 3.19 4.69 6.81
CA SER A 557 2.04 3.80 7.00
C SER A 557 0.87 4.46 7.74
N THR A 558 0.90 5.77 7.95
CA THR A 558 -0.15 6.47 8.72
C THR A 558 -1.51 6.43 8.03
N LEU A 559 -1.58 6.58 6.70
CA LEU A 559 -2.84 6.54 5.97
C LEU A 559 -3.63 5.24 6.23
N PRO A 560 -3.10 4.04 5.93
CA PRO A 560 -3.85 2.80 6.15
C PRO A 560 -4.07 2.46 7.63
N MET A 561 -3.24 2.98 8.55
CA MET A 561 -3.37 2.72 9.99
C MET A 561 -4.27 3.71 10.72
N ARG A 562 -4.70 4.78 10.05
CA ARG A 562 -5.46 5.86 10.69
C ARG A 562 -6.95 5.51 10.75
N ALA A 563 -7.44 5.28 11.97
CA ALA A 563 -8.78 4.76 12.20
C ALA A 563 -9.92 5.65 11.70
N ASP A 564 -9.84 6.96 11.95
CA ASP A 564 -10.84 7.93 11.46
C ASP A 564 -10.81 8.05 9.93
N PHE A 565 -9.63 7.98 9.31
CA PHE A 565 -9.49 8.00 7.85
C PHE A 565 -10.13 6.78 7.19
N MET A 566 -9.84 5.58 7.69
CA MET A 566 -10.39 4.35 7.12
C MET A 566 -11.91 4.27 7.27
N SER A 567 -12.45 4.64 8.45
CA SER A 567 -13.89 4.55 8.75
C SER A 567 -14.74 5.69 8.19
N GLN A 568 -14.21 6.92 8.16
CA GLN A 568 -14.99 8.11 7.78
C GLN A 568 -14.77 8.55 6.33
N VAL A 569 -13.60 8.22 5.74
CA VAL A 569 -13.25 8.66 4.38
C VAL A 569 -13.22 7.48 3.42
N VAL A 570 -12.36 6.49 3.66
CA VAL A 570 -12.16 5.38 2.71
C VAL A 570 -13.44 4.54 2.55
N ALA A 571 -14.16 4.28 3.65
CA ALA A 571 -15.43 3.55 3.62
C ALA A 571 -16.51 4.20 2.70
N TYR A 572 -16.47 5.53 2.52
CA TYR A 572 -17.42 6.27 1.69
C TYR A 572 -16.94 6.47 0.25
N ASP A 573 -15.64 6.37 0.00
CA ASP A 573 -15.08 6.36 -1.36
C ASP A 573 -15.15 4.98 -2.03
N LEU A 574 -15.37 3.91 -1.25
CA LEU A 574 -15.55 2.56 -1.79
C LEU A 574 -16.78 2.45 -2.72
N PRO A 575 -16.69 1.72 -3.85
CA PRO A 575 -17.87 1.29 -4.58
C PRO A 575 -18.60 0.21 -3.78
N ILE A 576 -19.93 0.27 -3.79
CA ILE A 576 -20.81 -0.75 -3.20
C ILE A 576 -21.62 -1.37 -4.34
N GLY A 577 -21.71 -2.70 -4.39
CA GLY A 577 -22.49 -3.38 -5.42
C GLY A 577 -22.76 -4.83 -5.10
N TYR A 578 -23.05 -5.64 -6.13
CA TYR A 578 -23.32 -7.07 -5.95
C TYR A 578 -22.10 -7.82 -5.41
N CYS A 579 -22.33 -8.91 -4.68
CA CYS A 579 -21.28 -9.80 -4.21
C CYS A 579 -21.85 -11.21 -3.99
N ASP A 580 -22.18 -11.88 -5.09
CA ASP A 580 -22.72 -13.24 -5.09
C ASP A 580 -21.71 -14.24 -4.46
N ALA A 581 -20.41 -13.95 -4.53
CA ALA A 581 -19.36 -14.72 -3.86
C ALA A 581 -19.54 -14.81 -2.33
N THR A 582 -20.30 -13.89 -1.71
CA THR A 582 -20.66 -13.94 -0.28
C THR A 582 -21.30 -15.29 0.10
N TRP A 583 -22.00 -15.92 -0.84
CA TRP A 583 -22.73 -17.17 -0.62
C TRP A 583 -21.98 -18.41 -1.10
N ASP A 584 -20.69 -18.29 -1.43
CA ASP A 584 -19.82 -19.41 -1.75
C ASP A 584 -18.58 -19.41 -0.84
N LYS A 585 -18.73 -20.10 0.30
CA LYS A 585 -17.70 -20.17 1.35
C LYS A 585 -16.42 -20.82 0.85
N GLU A 586 -16.52 -21.89 0.06
CA GLU A 586 -15.36 -22.57 -0.52
C GLU A 586 -14.58 -21.63 -1.44
N PHE A 587 -15.26 -20.89 -2.30
CA PHE A 587 -14.62 -19.94 -3.20
C PHE A 587 -13.94 -18.80 -2.45
N MET A 588 -14.60 -18.19 -1.46
CA MET A 588 -13.98 -17.13 -0.65
C MET A 588 -12.78 -17.66 0.13
N ALA A 589 -12.82 -18.89 0.63
CA ALA A 589 -11.68 -19.52 1.29
C ALA A 589 -10.51 -19.79 0.32
N ASP A 590 -10.80 -20.23 -0.90
CA ASP A 590 -9.81 -20.41 -1.97
C ASP A 590 -9.15 -19.08 -2.37
N LEU A 591 -9.92 -18.00 -2.54
CA LEU A 591 -9.39 -16.67 -2.81
C LEU A 591 -8.46 -16.18 -1.69
N ARG A 592 -8.86 -16.34 -0.42
CA ARG A 592 -8.02 -15.96 0.74
C ARG A 592 -6.71 -16.74 0.78
N ARG A 593 -6.75 -18.03 0.46
CA ARG A 593 -5.56 -18.87 0.41
C ARG A 593 -4.62 -18.46 -0.73
N LYS A 594 -5.15 -18.23 -1.93
CA LYS A 594 -4.38 -17.74 -3.09
C LYS A 594 -3.79 -16.36 -2.89
N ALA A 595 -4.45 -15.52 -2.10
CA ALA A 595 -3.98 -14.17 -1.77
C ALA A 595 -2.71 -14.19 -0.90
N ASP A 596 -2.50 -15.23 -0.07
CA ASP A 596 -1.26 -15.40 0.70
C ASP A 596 -0.34 -16.46 0.08
N TRP A 597 0.71 -16.00 -0.60
CA TRP A 597 1.71 -16.87 -1.23
C TRP A 597 2.42 -17.84 -0.29
N THR A 598 2.39 -17.57 1.03
CA THR A 598 3.04 -18.44 2.02
C THR A 598 2.20 -19.66 2.43
N GLN A 599 0.95 -19.77 1.95
CA GLN A 599 0.07 -20.90 2.23
C GLN A 599 0.44 -22.17 1.46
N GLY A 600 1.40 -22.09 0.54
CA GLY A 600 2.01 -23.25 -0.13
C GLY A 600 1.45 -23.62 -1.50
N GLU A 601 0.49 -22.84 -2.03
CA GLU A 601 -0.03 -23.02 -3.40
C GLU A 601 0.85 -22.36 -4.47
N ASP A 602 1.74 -21.44 -4.07
CA ASP A 602 2.63 -20.72 -4.97
C ASP A 602 4.02 -21.42 -5.04
N PRO A 603 4.38 -22.05 -6.18
CA PRO A 603 5.69 -22.70 -6.33
C PRO A 603 6.87 -21.75 -6.19
N TYR A 604 6.66 -20.44 -6.39
CA TYR A 604 7.70 -19.43 -6.23
C TYR A 604 8.27 -19.40 -4.80
N LEU A 605 7.45 -19.61 -3.78
CA LEU A 605 7.88 -19.60 -2.38
C LEU A 605 9.03 -20.60 -2.13
N PHE A 606 8.94 -21.80 -2.72
CA PHE A 606 9.90 -22.88 -2.50
C PHE A 606 11.06 -22.86 -3.48
N SER A 607 10.82 -22.42 -4.72
CA SER A 607 11.84 -22.38 -5.76
C SER A 607 12.71 -21.12 -5.71
N GLY A 608 12.15 -20.00 -5.24
CA GLY A 608 12.74 -18.67 -5.38
C GLY A 608 12.80 -18.18 -6.84
N ILE A 609 12.15 -18.87 -7.77
CA ILE A 609 12.14 -18.55 -9.20
C ILE A 609 10.75 -17.99 -9.55
N PRO A 610 10.60 -16.68 -9.78
CA PRO A 610 9.32 -16.10 -10.14
C PRO A 610 8.91 -16.51 -11.56
N ASP A 611 7.61 -16.56 -11.81
CA ASP A 611 7.08 -16.81 -13.16
C ASP A 611 7.57 -15.78 -14.17
N ASN A 612 7.75 -16.23 -15.41
CA ASN A 612 8.06 -15.34 -16.51
C ASN A 612 6.79 -14.62 -16.99
N VAL A 613 6.49 -13.47 -16.37
CA VAL A 613 5.33 -12.64 -16.69
C VAL A 613 5.70 -11.65 -17.80
N PRO A 614 5.01 -11.65 -18.96
CA PRO A 614 5.24 -10.64 -19.99
C PRO A 614 4.79 -9.26 -19.50
N GLU A 615 5.56 -8.22 -19.82
CA GLU A 615 5.20 -6.85 -19.49
C GLU A 615 4.08 -6.35 -20.42
N PRO A 616 2.96 -5.80 -19.88
CA PRO A 616 1.86 -5.25 -20.67
C PRO A 616 2.27 -4.04 -21.52
N ASP A 617 1.77 -3.99 -22.76
CA ASP A 617 2.05 -2.89 -23.71
C ASP A 617 1.52 -1.52 -23.26
N ILE A 618 0.59 -1.47 -22.31
CA ILE A 618 0.06 -0.21 -21.76
C ILE A 618 1.08 0.51 -20.84
N ILE A 619 2.14 -0.19 -20.43
CA ILE A 619 3.23 0.37 -19.63
C ILE A 619 4.26 0.97 -20.59
N SER A 620 4.45 2.27 -20.52
CA SER A 620 5.38 2.97 -21.40
C SER A 620 6.83 2.60 -21.10
N ARG A 621 7.57 2.31 -22.17
CA ARG A 621 9.03 2.14 -22.18
C ARG A 621 9.77 3.36 -22.72
N GLU A 622 9.08 4.46 -23.02
CA GLU A 622 9.72 5.67 -23.54
C GLU A 622 10.70 6.22 -22.51
N THR A 623 11.99 6.20 -22.83
CA THR A 623 13.05 6.70 -21.95
C THR A 623 13.30 8.19 -22.18
N ILE A 624 14.02 8.82 -21.25
CA ILE A 624 14.47 10.21 -21.42
C ILE A 624 15.40 10.36 -22.61
N THR A 625 16.25 9.37 -22.86
CA THR A 625 17.14 9.37 -24.02
C THR A 625 16.35 9.34 -25.32
N ASP A 626 15.28 8.54 -25.40
CA ASP A 626 14.41 8.49 -26.58
C ASP A 626 13.75 9.84 -26.85
N LYS A 627 13.25 10.50 -25.80
CA LYS A 627 12.68 11.84 -25.90
C LYS A 627 13.70 12.88 -26.36
N PHE A 628 14.87 12.92 -25.74
CA PHE A 628 15.95 13.84 -26.11
C PHE A 628 16.35 13.67 -27.58
N ASN A 629 16.48 12.42 -28.05
CA ASN A 629 16.77 12.12 -29.43
C ASN A 629 15.64 12.63 -30.35
N LYS A 630 14.36 12.37 -30.03
CA LYS A 630 13.20 12.82 -30.80
C LYS A 630 13.12 14.34 -30.92
N GLU A 631 13.40 15.08 -29.86
CA GLU A 631 13.43 16.55 -29.87
C GLU A 631 14.60 17.10 -30.70
N LYS A 632 15.77 16.46 -30.63
CA LYS A 632 16.93 16.80 -31.46
C LYS A 632 16.66 16.64 -32.96
N TYR A 633 15.87 15.64 -33.35
CA TYR A 633 15.43 15.45 -34.75
C TYR A 633 14.35 16.45 -35.21
N LYS A 634 13.59 17.08 -34.30
CA LYS A 634 12.61 18.13 -34.65
C LYS A 634 13.26 19.51 -34.91
N LEU A 635 14.42 19.79 -34.30
CA LEU A 635 15.14 21.06 -34.46
C LEU A 635 15.54 21.39 -35.92
N PRO A 636 15.99 20.44 -36.77
CA PRO A 636 16.23 20.68 -38.19
C PRO A 636 14.95 20.93 -39.02
N MET A 637 13.82 20.28 -38.66
CA MET A 637 12.52 20.47 -39.33
C MET A 637 11.94 21.86 -39.07
N TYR A 638 12.11 22.40 -37.86
CA TYR A 638 11.70 23.78 -37.54
C TYR A 638 12.54 24.83 -38.28
N ARG A 639 13.82 24.54 -38.53
CA ARG A 639 14.73 25.42 -39.29
C ARG A 639 14.52 25.38 -40.80
N SER A 640 13.89 24.33 -41.33
CA SER A 640 13.56 24.22 -42.76
C SER A 640 12.19 24.84 -43.08
N VAL A 641 11.24 24.83 -42.13
CA VAL A 641 9.95 25.53 -42.26
C VAL A 641 10.08 27.05 -42.09
N ASN A 642 11.02 27.54 -41.27
CA ASN A 642 11.29 28.98 -41.13
C ASN A 642 12.32 29.52 -42.16
N LYS A 643 12.68 28.72 -43.16
CA LYS A 643 13.51 29.13 -44.32
C LYS A 643 12.75 29.06 -45.65
N ALA A 644 11.47 28.70 -45.63
CA ALA A 644 10.51 28.90 -46.71
C ALA A 644 9.66 30.13 -46.35
#